data_AF-A0A6G6WXB8-F1
#
_entry.id   AF-A0A6G6WXB8-F1
#
_cell.length_a   1.000
_cell.length_b   1.000
_cell.length_c   1.000
_cell.angle_alpha   90.00
_cell.angle_beta   90.00
_cell.angle_gamma   90.00
#
_symmetry.space_group_name_H-M   'P 1'
#
loop_
_entity.id
_entity.type
_entity.pdbx_description
1 polymer ?
#
loop_
_entity_poly.entity_id
_entity_poly.type
_entity_poly.pdbx_seq_one_letter_code
_entity_poly.pdbx_strand_id
1 'polypeptide(L)'
;MSIINHPGPEISETQASEIAERHFGLKGLKGRLASERDQNFHFGGNGQSAVLKIVNAAEPDEAIRFQVAMIRHIKATDPGLAVPLVRLSRSGEELPVIDDGKGGRHLIRAVDYLEGTPLAESRKTPELLASFGGFLGRLDRALQSFGHVGAHRDLDWDLRKAGRTRARLSALQNLEEREICDYFITRFETEVEPSLMKLRAFVIHNDANDWNVLVSADGTAISGLIDFGDALHSALICEMAVAAAYAILDADDPLGALSYMLAAYHREMPLLAEEVDLLFDLVAMRLVTSVTISAERAPRVADNPYLNISERPAWDMLRRLRRIDPFIARAILRQACGFDVAPGAGKAAQWLAGNCRSLSPIWGRPLSNHRILQVPFGDAMRPLVKAAAAMDVAACEREWQVLRKAENAELGIGPWGEKRAVYAGQMFQSRLIKDVRRTRHLGLDIFADAGTAIFAPLAGRVASVEIEREPLGYGCVVLIEHEPEPGVRFSSLWGHLSHETAKHLKKGQTLAAGEKIGTLGAAEENGGWMPHLHLQLVAYSTDDIGPIPGVGEEAYLDIWSKLYPPAYDFAGLTPETFHREGKPGDEIVALRKKTLLPNLSISFRKPLKMVRGEGVWLIADDGRAYLDCFNNVAHLGHGHPEIVEVLAREASRLNTNTRYLHDNMVDYAEKLGATLPGDLKVASFVCTGSEANDLMLRMARARTGAKDMVVVDWAYHGHLAELIDISPYKYKRAGGAGRQPHVWEAQLPDSYRAPEDWPAEEHGKRFAESIARQVEAIRKAGRKPAAFIAESIPSCAGQIFFPPHYLEEAYRIIREAGGLCVADEVQVGFGRVGSHMWAFETQGVVPDFVTMGKPIGNGHPLAALVTTPEIAQAFNNGMEYFNTFGGNPVSCAIGLKVLEIIERDRLRHNAKTIGDYLMTRLRDMQKRYEMIGDVRGMGLFLGLDLVTDRKSKAYATDFANRVVNLAREDGVLIGTDGPYDNVVKMRPAMIFTRREADLLCDVLDQAFARASAAA
;
A
#
# COMPACT_ATOMS: atom_id res chain seq x y z
N MET A 1 -2.26 -54.16 20.55
CA MET A 1 -3.69 -54.33 20.18
C MET A 1 -4.52 -53.77 21.30
N SER A 2 -5.46 -52.90 20.97
CA SER A 2 -6.34 -52.30 21.97
C SER A 2 -7.21 -53.37 22.64
N ILE A 3 -7.28 -53.39 23.98
CA ILE A 3 -8.03 -54.38 24.77
C ILE A 3 -9.55 -54.18 24.71
N ILE A 4 -10.04 -53.48 23.69
CA ILE A 4 -11.42 -52.98 23.59
C ILE A 4 -12.43 -54.12 23.39
N ASN A 5 -11.98 -55.32 23.03
CA ASN A 5 -12.83 -56.51 22.96
C ASN A 5 -12.81 -57.36 24.25
N HIS A 6 -12.09 -56.93 25.30
CA HIS A 6 -12.02 -57.64 26.58
C HIS A 6 -13.14 -57.15 27.51
N PRO A 7 -13.87 -58.03 28.22
CA PRO A 7 -14.89 -57.60 29.17
C PRO A 7 -14.28 -56.72 30.27
N GLY A 8 -15.01 -55.68 30.66
CA GLY A 8 -14.62 -54.78 31.75
C GLY A 8 -14.70 -55.46 33.12
N PRO A 9 -14.13 -54.85 34.18
CA PRO A 9 -14.29 -55.35 35.55
C PRO A 9 -15.77 -55.42 35.97
N GLU A 10 -16.15 -56.49 36.68
CA GLU A 10 -17.51 -56.73 37.21
C GLU A 10 -17.56 -56.58 38.73
N ILE A 11 -17.17 -55.41 39.26
CA ILE A 11 -17.23 -55.11 40.68
C ILE A 11 -18.57 -54.43 41.00
N SER A 12 -19.30 -54.95 42.00
CA SER A 12 -20.56 -54.33 42.45
C SER A 12 -20.32 -53.02 43.21
N GLU A 13 -21.34 -52.16 43.33
CA GLU A 13 -21.27 -50.91 44.12
C GLU A 13 -20.92 -51.15 45.60
N THR A 14 -21.39 -52.26 46.17
CA THR A 14 -21.06 -52.68 47.54
C THR A 14 -19.59 -53.04 47.65
N GLN A 15 -19.08 -53.88 46.75
CA GLN A 15 -17.66 -54.25 46.72
C GLN A 15 -16.77 -53.03 46.47
N ALA A 16 -17.16 -52.14 45.55
CA ALA A 16 -16.45 -50.90 45.28
C ALA A 16 -16.36 -50.01 46.52
N SER A 17 -17.45 -49.91 47.31
CA SER A 17 -17.45 -49.16 48.58
C SER A 17 -16.51 -49.77 49.62
N GLU A 18 -16.50 -51.10 49.76
CA GLU A 18 -15.57 -51.80 50.65
C GLU A 18 -14.11 -51.59 50.23
N ILE A 19 -13.82 -51.70 48.94
CA ILE A 19 -12.47 -51.45 48.37
C ILE A 19 -12.05 -50.01 48.62
N ALA A 20 -12.93 -49.04 48.35
CA ALA A 20 -12.67 -47.62 48.52
C ALA A 20 -12.38 -47.24 49.98
N GLU A 21 -13.17 -47.76 50.92
CA GLU A 21 -12.98 -47.52 52.36
C GLU A 21 -11.71 -48.21 52.89
N ARG A 22 -11.49 -49.47 52.51
CA ARG A 22 -10.34 -50.27 52.96
C ARG A 22 -9.02 -49.69 52.49
N HIS A 23 -8.89 -49.38 51.19
CA HIS A 23 -7.62 -48.98 50.59
C HIS A 23 -7.39 -47.48 50.62
N PHE A 24 -8.43 -46.65 50.48
CA PHE A 24 -8.30 -45.20 50.34
C PHE A 24 -9.08 -44.38 51.38
N GLY A 25 -9.84 -45.03 52.27
CA GLY A 25 -10.65 -44.34 53.28
C GLY A 25 -11.82 -43.54 52.72
N LEU A 26 -12.20 -43.78 51.47
CA LEU A 26 -13.29 -43.07 50.79
C LEU A 26 -14.64 -43.63 51.20
N LYS A 27 -15.61 -42.75 51.46
CA LYS A 27 -17.00 -43.09 51.81
C LYS A 27 -17.98 -42.26 51.00
N GLY A 28 -19.25 -42.66 50.99
CA GLY A 28 -20.32 -41.90 50.31
C GLY A 28 -20.30 -42.08 48.80
N LEU A 29 -20.54 -43.30 48.33
CA LEU A 29 -20.70 -43.60 46.91
C LEU A 29 -21.81 -42.73 46.31
N LYS A 30 -21.50 -42.00 45.24
CA LYS A 30 -22.43 -41.17 44.48
C LYS A 30 -22.97 -41.89 43.25
N GLY A 31 -22.21 -42.84 42.71
CA GLY A 31 -22.61 -43.69 41.60
C GLY A 31 -21.43 -44.11 40.73
N ARG A 32 -21.74 -44.90 39.70
CA ARG A 32 -20.79 -45.33 38.66
C ARG A 32 -20.60 -44.23 37.61
N LEU A 33 -19.36 -44.07 37.15
CA LEU A 33 -19.01 -43.22 36.01
C LEU A 33 -18.82 -44.09 34.76
N ALA A 34 -19.14 -43.53 33.58
CA ALA A 34 -18.93 -44.20 32.31
C ALA A 34 -17.43 -44.50 32.07
N SER A 35 -17.13 -45.63 31.44
CA SER A 35 -15.79 -46.01 31.02
C SER A 35 -15.87 -47.09 29.94
N GLU A 36 -14.97 -47.02 28.95
CA GLU A 36 -14.88 -48.02 27.87
C GLU A 36 -14.17 -49.31 28.31
N ARG A 37 -13.12 -49.19 29.13
CA ARG A 37 -12.21 -50.31 29.49
C ARG A 37 -12.23 -50.67 30.98
N ASP A 38 -12.28 -49.67 31.84
CA ASP A 38 -12.17 -49.77 33.29
C ASP A 38 -13.55 -49.72 33.97
N GLN A 39 -13.59 -49.82 35.30
CA GLN A 39 -14.79 -49.54 36.08
C GLN A 39 -14.52 -48.41 37.08
N ASN A 40 -15.26 -47.31 36.91
CA ASN A 40 -15.04 -46.06 37.65
C ASN A 40 -16.22 -45.77 38.60
N PHE A 41 -15.91 -45.38 39.84
CA PHE A 41 -16.91 -45.05 40.87
C PHE A 41 -16.59 -43.70 41.51
N HIS A 42 -17.58 -42.82 41.57
CA HIS A 42 -17.47 -41.50 42.22
C HIS A 42 -17.85 -41.62 43.70
N PHE A 43 -16.95 -41.21 44.59
CA PHE A 43 -17.14 -41.13 46.04
C PHE A 43 -17.01 -39.67 46.51
N GLY A 44 -17.85 -39.23 47.45
CA GLY A 44 -17.71 -37.88 48.01
C GLY A 44 -18.62 -37.52 49.20
N GLY A 45 -18.07 -36.65 50.08
CA GLY A 45 -18.72 -36.01 51.23
C GLY A 45 -17.72 -35.10 51.99
N ASN A 46 -18.21 -34.03 52.65
CA ASN A 46 -17.40 -33.06 53.43
C ASN A 46 -16.20 -32.43 52.69
N GLY A 47 -16.39 -31.98 51.44
CA GLY A 47 -15.40 -31.16 50.73
C GLY A 47 -14.22 -31.93 50.11
N GLN A 48 -14.24 -33.25 50.09
CA GLN A 48 -13.26 -34.08 49.36
C GLN A 48 -13.98 -35.16 48.55
N SER A 49 -14.01 -34.99 47.22
CA SER A 49 -14.54 -35.98 46.26
C SER A 49 -13.40 -36.69 45.53
N ALA A 50 -13.60 -37.96 45.15
CA ALA A 50 -12.60 -38.79 44.48
C ALA A 50 -13.25 -39.82 43.55
N VAL A 51 -12.48 -40.27 42.56
CA VAL A 51 -12.87 -41.38 41.67
C VAL A 51 -12.01 -42.60 41.98
N LEU A 52 -12.64 -43.70 42.39
CA LEU A 52 -12.00 -45.00 42.42
C LEU A 52 -12.05 -45.60 41.02
N LYS A 53 -10.90 -45.88 40.43
CA LYS A 53 -10.76 -46.59 39.15
C LYS A 53 -10.28 -48.02 39.40
N ILE A 54 -11.00 -48.98 38.84
CA ILE A 54 -10.65 -50.41 38.83
C ILE A 54 -10.18 -50.74 37.42
N VAL A 55 -8.89 -51.04 37.28
CA VAL A 55 -8.24 -51.24 35.99
C VAL A 55 -8.64 -52.59 35.40
N ASN A 56 -8.90 -52.66 34.10
CA ASN A 56 -9.09 -53.92 33.39
C ASN A 56 -7.89 -54.87 33.57
N ALA A 57 -8.12 -56.15 33.90
CA ALA A 57 -7.04 -57.12 34.09
C ALA A 57 -6.20 -57.38 32.83
N ALA A 58 -6.72 -57.02 31.64
CA ALA A 58 -6.00 -57.10 30.38
C ALA A 58 -5.08 -55.90 30.11
N GLU A 59 -5.19 -54.81 30.88
CA GLU A 59 -4.34 -53.62 30.75
C GLU A 59 -2.93 -53.90 31.33
N PRO A 60 -1.83 -53.65 30.58
CA PRO A 60 -0.49 -53.87 31.10
C PRO A 60 -0.18 -52.98 32.31
N ASP A 61 0.30 -53.56 33.43
CA ASP A 61 0.70 -52.83 34.64
C ASP A 61 1.59 -51.60 34.34
N GLU A 62 2.49 -51.72 33.35
CA GLU A 62 3.41 -50.67 32.91
C GLU A 62 2.69 -49.43 32.32
N ALA A 63 1.59 -49.64 31.60
CA ALA A 63 0.79 -48.56 31.03
C ALA A 63 0.03 -47.78 32.11
N ILE A 64 -0.38 -48.44 33.19
CA ILE A 64 -0.97 -47.75 34.35
C ILE A 64 0.08 -46.98 35.16
N ARG A 65 1.26 -47.57 35.37
CA ARG A 65 2.40 -46.90 36.03
C ARG A 65 2.83 -45.65 35.26
N PHE A 66 2.87 -45.74 33.93
CA PHE A 66 3.11 -44.61 33.04
C PHE A 66 2.14 -43.46 33.29
N GLN A 67 0.83 -43.73 33.33
CA GLN A 67 -0.18 -42.70 33.58
C GLN A 67 -0.01 -42.03 34.96
N VAL A 68 0.27 -42.81 36.00
CA VAL A 68 0.51 -42.29 37.35
C VAL A 68 1.76 -41.39 37.38
N ALA A 69 2.85 -41.84 36.75
CA ALA A 69 4.09 -41.06 36.64
C ALA A 69 3.89 -39.76 35.86
N MET A 70 3.10 -39.80 34.79
CA MET A 70 2.76 -38.65 33.96
C MET A 70 1.98 -37.59 34.75
N ILE A 71 0.91 -37.97 35.45
CA ILE A 71 0.10 -37.07 36.28
C ILE A 71 0.95 -36.43 37.38
N ARG A 72 1.81 -37.23 38.03
CA ARG A 72 2.73 -36.72 39.05
C ARG A 72 3.71 -35.70 38.47
N HIS A 73 4.26 -35.98 37.29
CA HIS A 73 5.17 -35.07 36.60
C HIS A 73 4.47 -33.76 36.24
N ILE A 74 3.27 -33.81 35.65
CA ILE A 74 2.47 -32.62 35.33
C ILE A 74 2.28 -31.76 36.57
N LYS A 75 1.86 -32.36 37.70
CA LYS A 75 1.64 -31.60 38.94
C LYS A 75 2.91 -30.98 39.52
N ALA A 76 4.04 -31.66 39.38
CA ALA A 76 5.33 -31.15 39.84
C ALA A 76 5.84 -29.99 38.98
N THR A 77 5.63 -30.06 37.66
CA THR A 77 6.13 -29.08 36.69
C THR A 77 5.23 -27.86 36.55
N ASP A 78 3.90 -28.05 36.50
CA ASP A 78 2.93 -26.95 36.46
C ASP A 78 1.77 -27.24 37.45
N PRO A 79 1.90 -26.77 38.70
CA PRO A 79 0.90 -27.00 39.74
C PRO A 79 -0.49 -26.42 39.44
N GLY A 80 -0.59 -25.49 38.48
CA GLY A 80 -1.81 -24.83 38.09
C GLY A 80 -2.62 -25.57 37.02
N LEU A 81 -2.11 -26.67 36.46
CA LEU A 81 -2.88 -27.53 35.56
C LEU A 81 -3.85 -28.40 36.37
N ALA A 82 -5.14 -28.32 36.02
CA ALA A 82 -6.19 -29.11 36.63
C ALA A 82 -6.23 -30.52 36.02
N VAL A 83 -5.48 -31.44 36.62
CA VAL A 83 -5.44 -32.87 36.29
C VAL A 83 -5.73 -33.70 37.55
N PRO A 84 -6.35 -34.89 37.44
CA PRO A 84 -6.81 -35.66 38.59
C PRO A 84 -5.61 -36.30 39.32
N LEU A 85 -5.26 -35.80 40.50
CA LEU A 85 -4.10 -36.30 41.25
C LEU A 85 -4.34 -37.69 41.83
N VAL A 86 -3.32 -38.54 41.74
CA VAL A 86 -3.35 -39.89 42.30
C VAL A 86 -3.21 -39.81 43.82
N ARG A 87 -4.15 -40.41 44.54
CA ARG A 87 -4.15 -40.49 46.00
C ARG A 87 -3.41 -41.75 46.45
N LEU A 88 -2.57 -41.61 47.46
CA LEU A 88 -1.93 -42.75 48.12
C LEU A 88 -2.98 -43.56 48.88
N SER A 89 -2.84 -44.89 48.84
CA SER A 89 -3.58 -45.78 49.73
C SER A 89 -3.19 -45.54 51.19
N ARG A 90 -3.95 -46.12 52.12
CA ARG A 90 -3.60 -46.15 53.55
C ARG A 90 -2.27 -46.86 53.84
N SER A 91 -1.82 -47.74 52.94
CA SER A 91 -0.51 -48.41 52.98
C SER A 91 0.61 -47.60 52.31
N GLY A 92 0.31 -46.43 51.74
CA GLY A 92 1.29 -45.59 51.04
C GLY A 92 1.55 -46.01 49.58
N GLU A 93 0.73 -46.89 49.02
CA GLU A 93 0.84 -47.39 47.64
C GLU A 93 -0.01 -46.56 46.67
N GLU A 94 0.50 -46.30 45.47
CA GLU A 94 -0.26 -45.58 44.42
C GLU A 94 -1.18 -46.49 43.61
N LEU A 95 -0.81 -47.77 43.50
CA LEU A 95 -1.52 -48.78 42.71
C LEU A 95 -1.64 -50.09 43.49
N PRO A 96 -2.45 -50.14 44.57
CA PRO A 96 -2.77 -51.40 45.24
C PRO A 96 -3.36 -52.42 44.26
N VAL A 97 -3.14 -53.71 44.54
CA VAL A 97 -3.70 -54.82 43.78
C VAL A 97 -4.85 -55.44 44.57
N ILE A 98 -5.95 -55.75 43.88
CA ILE A 98 -7.08 -56.52 44.45
C ILE A 98 -7.38 -57.75 43.59
N ASP A 99 -8.06 -58.71 44.21
CA ASP A 99 -8.69 -59.85 43.55
C ASP A 99 -10.21 -59.61 43.50
N ASP A 100 -10.85 -59.86 42.36
CA ASP A 100 -12.31 -59.68 42.18
C ASP A 100 -13.15 -60.81 42.82
N GLY A 101 -12.51 -61.81 43.41
CA GLY A 101 -13.14 -63.00 44.00
C GLY A 101 -13.58 -64.05 42.97
N LYS A 102 -13.33 -63.79 41.68
CA LYS A 102 -13.55 -64.69 40.54
C LYS A 102 -12.22 -65.09 39.85
N GLY A 103 -11.07 -64.71 40.42
CA GLY A 103 -9.72 -65.01 39.91
C GLY A 103 -9.12 -63.93 39.02
N GLY A 104 -9.78 -62.76 38.91
CA GLY A 104 -9.29 -61.58 38.21
C GLY A 104 -8.42 -60.72 39.12
N ARG A 105 -7.18 -60.44 38.69
CA ARG A 105 -6.24 -59.53 39.37
C ARG A 105 -6.36 -58.13 38.77
N HIS A 106 -6.74 -57.15 39.59
CA HIS A 106 -6.94 -55.76 39.16
C HIS A 106 -6.03 -54.80 39.92
N LEU A 107 -5.42 -53.84 39.20
CA LEU A 107 -4.87 -52.64 39.84
C LEU A 107 -6.01 -51.68 40.17
N ILE A 108 -5.94 -51.03 41.33
CA ILE A 108 -6.86 -49.96 41.71
C ILE A 108 -6.11 -48.66 41.95
N ARG A 109 -6.74 -47.53 41.62
CA ARG A 109 -6.26 -46.19 41.99
C ARG A 109 -7.42 -45.30 42.39
N ALA A 110 -7.19 -44.43 43.36
CA ALA A 110 -8.07 -43.31 43.63
C ALA A 110 -7.45 -42.04 43.06
N VAL A 111 -8.24 -41.24 42.35
CA VAL A 111 -7.83 -39.92 41.86
C VAL A 111 -8.77 -38.83 42.32
N ASP A 112 -8.31 -37.59 42.37
CA ASP A 112 -9.18 -36.44 42.66
C ASP A 112 -10.33 -36.34 41.64
N TYR A 113 -11.53 -36.03 42.14
CA TYR A 113 -12.67 -35.67 41.29
C TYR A 113 -12.55 -34.20 40.90
N LEU A 114 -12.60 -33.91 39.60
CA LEU A 114 -12.56 -32.55 39.07
C LEU A 114 -13.99 -32.08 38.78
N GLU A 115 -14.35 -30.90 39.29
CA GLU A 115 -15.65 -30.28 39.04
C GLU A 115 -15.67 -29.57 37.67
N GLY A 116 -16.77 -29.71 36.95
CA GLY A 116 -17.00 -29.02 35.68
C GLY A 116 -18.01 -29.74 34.79
N THR A 117 -18.43 -29.05 33.74
CA THR A 117 -19.33 -29.60 32.72
C THR A 117 -18.49 -30.08 31.54
N PRO A 118 -18.74 -31.27 30.96
CA PRO A 118 -18.05 -31.71 29.75
C PRO A 118 -18.11 -30.66 28.62
N LEU A 119 -17.03 -30.54 27.85
CA LEU A 119 -16.96 -29.64 26.69
C LEU A 119 -18.04 -29.98 25.65
N ALA A 120 -18.40 -31.27 25.52
CA ALA A 120 -19.46 -31.76 24.64
C ALA A 120 -20.83 -31.12 24.93
N GLU A 121 -21.09 -30.78 26.19
CA GLU A 121 -22.34 -30.18 26.67
C GLU A 121 -22.26 -28.65 26.79
N SER A 122 -21.09 -28.09 26.49
CA SER A 122 -20.80 -26.67 26.67
C SER A 122 -20.82 -25.91 25.35
N ARG A 123 -21.25 -24.65 25.38
CA ARG A 123 -21.16 -23.76 24.21
C ARG A 123 -19.71 -23.33 24.01
N LYS A 124 -19.15 -23.63 22.84
CA LYS A 124 -17.74 -23.38 22.49
C LYS A 124 -17.53 -21.95 21.98
N THR A 125 -17.39 -21.01 22.90
CA THR A 125 -17.10 -19.61 22.56
C THR A 125 -15.63 -19.43 22.15
N PRO A 126 -15.27 -18.35 21.43
CA PRO A 126 -13.86 -18.04 21.13
C PRO A 126 -12.96 -17.98 22.37
N GLU A 127 -13.48 -17.45 23.48
CA GLU A 127 -12.77 -17.36 24.76
C GLU A 127 -12.50 -18.76 25.35
N LEU A 128 -13.51 -19.63 25.37
CA LEU A 128 -13.35 -21.00 25.85
C LEU A 128 -12.38 -21.81 24.99
N LEU A 129 -12.45 -21.68 23.66
CA LEU A 129 -11.54 -22.34 22.73
C LEU A 129 -10.09 -21.86 22.92
N ALA A 130 -9.88 -20.56 23.15
CA ALA A 130 -8.56 -20.03 23.50
C ALA A 130 -8.07 -20.56 24.86
N SER A 131 -8.95 -20.65 25.87
CA SER A 131 -8.61 -21.27 27.16
C SER A 131 -8.20 -22.73 26.98
N PHE A 132 -8.90 -23.47 26.12
CA PHE A 132 -8.59 -24.86 25.82
C PHE A 132 -7.23 -25.05 25.14
N GLY A 133 -6.95 -24.23 24.11
CA GLY A 133 -5.66 -24.24 23.45
C GLY A 133 -4.52 -23.89 24.39
N GLY A 134 -4.70 -22.87 25.24
CA GLY A 134 -3.73 -22.49 26.26
C GLY A 134 -3.51 -23.59 27.30
N PHE A 135 -4.57 -24.27 27.74
CA PHE A 135 -4.45 -25.41 28.66
C PHE A 135 -3.59 -26.54 28.07
N LEU A 136 -3.84 -26.93 26.81
CA LEU A 136 -3.07 -27.97 26.14
C LEU A 136 -1.63 -27.55 25.86
N GLY A 137 -1.39 -26.30 25.47
CA GLY A 137 -0.02 -25.80 25.28
C GLY A 137 0.78 -25.82 26.60
N ARG A 138 0.14 -25.48 27.74
CA ARG A 138 0.77 -25.63 29.05
C ARG A 138 1.02 -27.09 29.42
N LEU A 139 0.08 -27.97 29.13
CA LEU A 139 0.21 -29.41 29.36
C LEU A 139 1.41 -29.99 28.60
N ASP A 140 1.50 -29.73 27.30
CA ASP A 140 2.59 -30.24 26.48
C ASP A 140 3.94 -29.62 26.85
N ARG A 141 3.97 -28.33 27.23
CA ARG A 141 5.16 -27.71 27.80
C ARG A 141 5.61 -28.40 29.09
N ALA A 142 4.67 -28.77 29.97
CA ALA A 142 4.96 -29.50 31.19
C ALA A 142 5.49 -30.91 30.89
N LEU A 143 5.02 -31.55 29.81
CA LEU A 143 5.42 -32.91 29.40
C LEU A 143 6.66 -32.96 28.51
N GLN A 144 7.15 -31.84 28.00
CA GLN A 144 8.27 -31.79 27.04
C GLN A 144 9.53 -32.53 27.53
N SER A 145 9.76 -32.55 28.85
CA SER A 145 10.90 -33.23 29.48
C SER A 145 10.60 -34.63 30.03
N PHE A 146 9.34 -35.08 29.92
CA PHE A 146 8.89 -36.34 30.48
C PHE A 146 9.12 -37.51 29.53
N GLY A 147 9.66 -38.60 30.06
CA GLY A 147 9.88 -39.85 29.32
C GLY A 147 9.57 -41.06 30.20
N HIS A 148 9.00 -42.10 29.59
CA HIS A 148 8.63 -43.33 30.28
C HIS A 148 8.50 -44.47 29.28
N VAL A 149 8.96 -45.68 29.62
CA VAL A 149 8.94 -46.82 28.67
C VAL A 149 7.52 -47.20 28.27
N GLY A 150 6.56 -47.14 29.21
CA GLY A 150 5.13 -47.32 28.93
C GLY A 150 4.48 -46.34 27.93
N ALA A 151 5.16 -45.25 27.55
CA ALA A 151 4.69 -44.34 26.50
C ALA A 151 4.85 -44.92 25.08
N HIS A 152 5.72 -45.92 24.88
CA HIS A 152 5.97 -46.56 23.60
C HIS A 152 5.02 -47.74 23.36
N ARG A 153 3.75 -47.43 23.15
CA ARG A 153 2.66 -48.41 22.98
C ARG A 153 1.96 -48.27 21.63
N ASP A 154 1.26 -49.33 21.23
CA ASP A 154 0.55 -49.39 19.95
C ASP A 154 -0.96 -49.33 20.15
N LEU A 155 -1.54 -48.16 19.88
CA LEU A 155 -2.97 -47.84 20.10
C LEU A 155 -3.66 -47.49 18.77
N ASP A 156 -4.89 -48.00 18.57
CA ASP A 156 -6.04 -47.40 17.83
C ASP A 156 -5.90 -45.94 17.39
N TRP A 157 -5.59 -45.12 18.37
CA TRP A 157 -5.77 -43.69 18.36
C TRP A 157 -4.48 -42.91 18.07
N ASP A 158 -3.37 -43.58 17.78
CA ASP A 158 -2.12 -42.92 17.37
C ASP A 158 -2.21 -42.40 15.93
N LEU A 159 -2.30 -41.07 15.78
CA LEU A 159 -2.41 -40.42 14.47
C LEU A 159 -1.19 -40.64 13.57
N ARG A 160 -0.01 -40.97 14.12
CA ARG A 160 1.16 -41.33 13.28
C ARG A 160 0.93 -42.60 12.47
N LYS A 161 -0.02 -43.43 12.88
CA LYS A 161 -0.38 -44.69 12.22
C LYS A 161 -1.78 -44.64 11.61
N ALA A 162 -2.34 -43.45 11.43
CA ALA A 162 -3.73 -43.28 10.96
C ALA A 162 -3.98 -43.88 9.56
N GLY A 163 -2.94 -44.06 8.73
CA GLY A 163 -3.05 -44.73 7.43
C GLY A 163 -3.63 -46.15 7.51
N ARG A 164 -3.46 -46.87 8.62
CA ARG A 164 -4.07 -48.21 8.80
C ARG A 164 -5.59 -48.19 8.74
N THR A 165 -6.21 -47.04 8.97
CA THR A 165 -7.67 -46.85 8.86
C THR A 165 -8.20 -47.22 7.47
N ARG A 166 -7.36 -47.21 6.43
CA ARG A 166 -7.70 -47.73 5.10
C ARG A 166 -8.28 -49.14 5.13
N ALA A 167 -7.78 -50.03 6.00
CA ALA A 167 -8.27 -51.40 6.13
C ALA A 167 -9.72 -51.48 6.65
N ARG A 168 -10.23 -50.42 7.28
CA ARG A 168 -11.60 -50.34 7.82
C ARG A 168 -12.62 -49.79 6.82
N LEU A 169 -12.20 -49.29 5.66
CA LEU A 169 -13.12 -48.71 4.66
C LEU A 169 -14.19 -49.70 4.17
N SER A 170 -13.91 -51.00 4.20
CA SER A 170 -14.88 -52.04 3.85
C SER A 170 -16.04 -52.16 4.83
N ALA A 171 -15.90 -51.65 6.06
CA ALA A 171 -16.98 -51.64 7.05
C ALA A 171 -18.05 -50.57 6.73
N LEU A 172 -17.66 -49.49 6.06
CA LEU A 172 -18.57 -48.41 5.65
C LEU A 172 -19.48 -48.87 4.50
N GLN A 173 -20.79 -48.85 4.72
CA GLN A 173 -21.78 -49.27 3.71
C GLN A 173 -22.21 -48.14 2.77
N ASN A 174 -22.14 -46.88 3.23
CA ASN A 174 -22.50 -45.70 2.43
C ASN A 174 -21.33 -45.29 1.51
N LEU A 175 -21.62 -45.09 0.22
CA LEU A 175 -20.63 -44.73 -0.78
C LEU A 175 -20.03 -43.34 -0.56
N GLU A 176 -20.85 -42.33 -0.23
CA GLU A 176 -20.39 -40.96 0.03
C GLU A 176 -19.41 -40.92 1.22
N GLU A 177 -19.77 -41.62 2.29
CA GLU A 177 -18.94 -41.73 3.51
C GLU A 177 -17.61 -42.41 3.21
N ARG A 178 -17.62 -43.45 2.39
CA ARG A 178 -16.40 -44.14 1.93
C ARG A 178 -15.52 -43.21 1.08
N GLU A 179 -16.10 -42.45 0.15
CA GLU A 179 -15.37 -41.50 -0.70
C GLU A 179 -14.74 -40.35 0.10
N ILE A 180 -15.44 -39.82 1.11
CA ILE A 180 -14.91 -38.78 1.99
C ILE A 180 -13.73 -39.31 2.81
N CYS A 181 -13.88 -40.49 3.42
CA CYS A 181 -12.79 -41.11 4.16
C CYS A 181 -11.59 -41.44 3.25
N ASP A 182 -11.82 -42.01 2.07
CA ASP A 182 -10.76 -42.35 1.12
C ASP A 182 -9.99 -41.10 0.65
N TYR A 183 -10.67 -39.98 0.44
CA TYR A 183 -10.04 -38.69 0.12
C TYR A 183 -9.04 -38.26 1.20
N PHE A 184 -9.45 -38.23 2.47
CA PHE A 184 -8.57 -37.78 3.56
C PHE A 184 -7.46 -38.80 3.87
N ILE A 185 -7.75 -40.11 3.78
CA ILE A 185 -6.72 -41.15 3.95
C ILE A 185 -5.66 -41.03 2.85
N THR A 186 -6.07 -40.85 1.59
CA THR A 186 -5.14 -40.69 0.47
C THR A 186 -4.27 -39.45 0.66
N ARG A 187 -4.86 -38.32 1.04
CA ARG A 187 -4.10 -37.11 1.38
C ARG A 187 -3.14 -37.32 2.54
N PHE A 188 -3.55 -38.06 3.56
CA PHE A 188 -2.68 -38.37 4.68
C PHE A 188 -1.46 -39.17 4.24
N GLU A 189 -1.67 -40.25 3.48
CA GLU A 189 -0.59 -41.12 2.99
C GLU A 189 0.37 -40.38 2.04
N THR A 190 -0.13 -39.48 1.19
CA THR A 190 0.70 -38.78 0.20
C THR A 190 1.36 -37.50 0.72
N GLU A 191 0.64 -36.68 1.49
CA GLU A 191 1.08 -35.34 1.88
C GLU A 191 1.51 -35.24 3.36
N VAL A 192 0.86 -35.99 4.26
CA VAL A 192 1.01 -35.80 5.71
C VAL A 192 2.03 -36.75 6.30
N GLU A 193 1.85 -38.06 6.10
CA GLU A 193 2.67 -39.12 6.72
C GLU A 193 4.18 -38.95 6.46
N PRO A 194 4.65 -38.64 5.23
CA PRO A 194 6.08 -38.45 4.97
C PRO A 194 6.71 -37.29 5.75
N SER A 195 5.91 -36.26 6.04
CA SER A 195 6.32 -35.06 6.77
C SER A 195 6.18 -35.24 8.28
N LEU A 196 5.08 -35.84 8.72
CA LEU A 196 4.75 -36.11 10.12
C LEU A 196 5.84 -36.93 10.82
N MET A 197 6.47 -37.87 10.10
CA MET A 197 7.55 -38.70 10.63
C MET A 197 8.83 -37.94 10.98
N LYS A 198 9.00 -36.72 10.44
CA LYS A 198 10.17 -35.85 10.66
C LYS A 198 9.92 -34.80 11.76
N LEU A 199 8.66 -34.62 12.17
CA LEU A 199 8.30 -33.64 13.19
C LEU A 199 8.78 -34.10 14.58
N ARG A 200 8.98 -33.13 15.48
CA ARG A 200 9.34 -33.41 16.87
C ARG A 200 8.22 -34.21 17.55
N ALA A 201 8.64 -35.12 18.43
CA ALA A 201 7.76 -36.04 19.14
C ALA A 201 8.20 -36.17 20.59
N PHE A 202 7.24 -36.31 21.49
CA PHE A 202 7.44 -36.62 22.90
C PHE A 202 6.14 -37.19 23.48
N VAL A 203 6.07 -37.38 24.80
CA VAL A 203 4.86 -37.87 25.45
C VAL A 203 3.74 -36.83 25.38
N ILE A 204 2.64 -37.17 24.73
CA ILE A 204 1.42 -36.35 24.64
C ILE A 204 0.24 -37.08 25.31
N HIS A 205 -0.83 -36.36 25.62
CA HIS A 205 -2.03 -36.89 26.24
C HIS A 205 -2.90 -37.71 25.27
N ASN A 206 -2.98 -37.31 24.01
CA ASN A 206 -3.61 -37.98 22.86
C ASN A 206 -5.11 -38.30 23.00
N ASP A 207 -5.80 -37.75 23.99
CA ASP A 207 -7.23 -38.01 24.19
C ASP A 207 -8.02 -36.86 24.82
N ALA A 208 -7.67 -35.62 24.45
CA ALA A 208 -8.42 -34.43 24.84
C ALA A 208 -9.73 -34.29 24.03
N ASN A 209 -10.57 -35.33 24.03
CA ASN A 209 -11.89 -35.31 23.41
C ASN A 209 -12.90 -34.51 24.26
N ASP A 210 -14.04 -34.19 23.68
CA ASP A 210 -15.05 -33.30 24.26
C ASP A 210 -15.75 -33.83 25.53
N TRP A 211 -15.64 -35.13 25.83
CA TRP A 211 -16.12 -35.71 27.09
C TRP A 211 -15.06 -35.76 28.19
N ASN A 212 -13.77 -35.74 27.82
CA ASN A 212 -12.64 -35.77 28.73
C ASN A 212 -12.16 -34.38 29.17
N VAL A 213 -12.69 -33.32 28.56
CA VAL A 213 -12.35 -31.94 28.87
C VAL A 213 -13.51 -31.31 29.64
N LEU A 214 -13.21 -30.76 30.82
CA LEU A 214 -14.18 -30.13 31.70
C LEU A 214 -14.09 -28.60 31.62
N VAL A 215 -15.24 -27.96 31.65
CA VAL A 215 -15.42 -26.51 31.55
C VAL A 215 -15.89 -25.96 32.90
N SER A 216 -15.36 -24.79 33.26
CA SER A 216 -15.75 -24.05 34.45
C SER A 216 -17.24 -23.68 34.44
N ALA A 217 -17.81 -23.45 35.63
CA ALA A 217 -19.24 -23.19 35.79
C ALA A 217 -19.73 -21.92 35.03
N ASP A 218 -18.86 -20.95 34.79
CA ASP A 218 -19.14 -19.74 34.02
C ASP A 218 -18.98 -19.94 32.49
N GLY A 219 -18.50 -21.10 32.05
CA GLY A 219 -18.38 -21.47 30.63
C GLY A 219 -17.18 -20.84 29.91
N THR A 220 -16.24 -20.21 30.62
CA THR A 220 -15.17 -19.41 30.01
C THR A 220 -13.81 -20.11 29.97
N ALA A 221 -13.57 -21.12 30.82
CA ALA A 221 -12.26 -21.73 30.97
C ALA A 221 -12.29 -23.26 31.09
N ILE A 222 -11.18 -23.91 30.73
CA ILE A 222 -10.98 -25.32 31.04
C ILE A 222 -10.70 -25.48 32.54
N SER A 223 -11.57 -26.21 33.23
CA SER A 223 -11.46 -26.51 34.66
C SER A 223 -10.85 -27.87 34.95
N GLY A 224 -10.69 -28.74 33.94
CA GLY A 224 -10.07 -30.04 34.13
C GLY A 224 -9.84 -30.83 32.83
N LEU A 225 -8.81 -31.67 32.84
CA LEU A 225 -8.61 -32.72 31.84
C LEU A 225 -8.58 -34.07 32.55
N ILE A 226 -9.48 -34.97 32.16
CA ILE A 226 -9.60 -36.30 32.75
C ILE A 226 -9.20 -37.37 31.73
N ASP A 227 -8.89 -38.55 32.26
CA ASP A 227 -8.55 -39.77 31.52
C ASP A 227 -7.26 -39.74 30.67
N PHE A 228 -6.17 -40.24 31.27
CA PHE A 228 -4.84 -40.32 30.64
C PHE A 228 -4.61 -41.69 29.97
N GLY A 229 -5.68 -42.47 29.76
CA GLY A 229 -5.64 -43.85 29.28
C GLY A 229 -4.94 -44.04 27.94
N ASP A 230 -4.92 -43.02 27.10
CA ASP A 230 -4.46 -43.05 25.71
C ASP A 230 -3.18 -42.24 25.44
N ALA A 231 -2.56 -41.68 26.48
CA ALA A 231 -1.29 -40.97 26.36
C ALA A 231 -0.19 -41.83 25.71
N LEU A 232 0.66 -41.27 24.86
CA LEU A 232 1.75 -42.03 24.24
C LEU A 232 2.84 -41.09 23.75
N HIS A 233 3.95 -41.67 23.31
CA HIS A 233 4.99 -40.92 22.60
C HIS A 233 4.60 -40.72 21.12
N SER A 234 4.19 -39.50 20.74
CA SER A 234 3.77 -39.17 19.37
C SER A 234 4.21 -37.77 18.94
N ALA A 235 3.93 -37.39 17.68
CA ALA A 235 4.29 -36.07 17.16
C ALA A 235 3.47 -34.99 17.88
N LEU A 236 4.12 -33.88 18.25
CA LEU A 236 3.48 -32.87 19.10
C LEU A 236 2.16 -32.36 18.55
N ILE A 237 2.12 -32.04 17.25
CA ILE A 237 0.94 -31.50 16.58
C ILE A 237 -0.29 -32.43 16.67
N CYS A 238 -0.09 -33.73 16.91
CA CYS A 238 -1.19 -34.68 17.08
C CYS A 238 -2.05 -34.36 18.32
N GLU A 239 -1.48 -33.80 19.40
CA GLU A 239 -2.27 -33.38 20.57
C GLU A 239 -3.32 -32.34 20.17
N MET A 240 -2.86 -31.29 19.48
CA MET A 240 -3.69 -30.22 18.94
C MET A 240 -4.74 -30.78 17.96
N ALA A 241 -4.35 -31.68 17.06
CA ALA A 241 -5.25 -32.29 16.09
C ALA A 241 -6.37 -33.11 16.75
N VAL A 242 -6.04 -33.88 17.79
CA VAL A 242 -7.02 -34.67 18.55
C VAL A 242 -8.04 -33.75 19.21
N ALA A 243 -7.57 -32.77 19.98
CA ALA A 243 -8.46 -31.82 20.66
C ALA A 243 -9.36 -31.06 19.68
N ALA A 244 -8.77 -30.60 18.58
CA ALA A 244 -9.46 -29.83 17.54
C ALA A 244 -10.58 -30.62 16.86
N ALA A 245 -10.39 -31.91 16.60
CA ALA A 245 -11.39 -32.74 15.96
C ALA A 245 -12.75 -32.72 16.69
N TYR A 246 -12.72 -32.71 18.03
CA TYR A 246 -13.94 -32.68 18.85
C TYR A 246 -14.41 -31.24 19.14
N ALA A 247 -13.48 -30.30 19.29
CA ALA A 247 -13.81 -28.89 19.56
C ALA A 247 -14.57 -28.19 18.40
N ILE A 248 -14.46 -28.69 17.16
CA ILE A 248 -15.09 -28.06 16.00
C ILE A 248 -16.43 -28.69 15.58
N LEU A 249 -16.87 -29.81 16.16
CA LEU A 249 -17.97 -30.64 15.65
C LEU A 249 -19.27 -29.85 15.36
N ASP A 250 -19.59 -28.87 16.20
CA ASP A 250 -20.77 -28.00 16.12
C ASP A 250 -20.46 -26.56 15.63
N ALA A 251 -19.23 -26.29 15.20
CA ALA A 251 -18.80 -24.95 14.81
C ALA A 251 -19.30 -24.56 13.42
N ASP A 252 -20.05 -23.47 13.29
CA ASP A 252 -20.43 -22.90 11.97
C ASP A 252 -19.22 -22.37 11.19
N ASP A 253 -18.13 -22.02 11.85
CA ASP A 253 -16.82 -21.69 11.28
C ASP A 253 -15.72 -22.56 11.92
N PRO A 254 -15.44 -23.77 11.37
CA PRO A 254 -14.50 -24.71 11.96
C PRO A 254 -13.06 -24.18 11.94
N LEU A 255 -12.67 -23.41 10.92
CA LEU A 255 -11.31 -22.86 10.83
C LEU A 255 -11.13 -21.68 11.79
N GLY A 256 -12.15 -20.84 11.98
CA GLY A 256 -12.15 -19.79 12.99
C GLY A 256 -12.07 -20.36 14.40
N ALA A 257 -12.89 -21.38 14.72
CA ALA A 257 -12.86 -22.10 15.99
C ALA A 257 -11.47 -22.72 16.25
N LEU A 258 -10.91 -23.41 15.25
CA LEU A 258 -9.57 -23.98 15.33
C LEU A 258 -8.49 -22.90 15.52
N SER A 259 -8.62 -21.74 14.88
CA SER A 259 -7.66 -20.65 14.96
C SER A 259 -7.57 -20.04 16.37
N TYR A 260 -8.69 -19.87 17.08
CA TYR A 260 -8.67 -19.38 18.47
C TYR A 260 -7.88 -20.31 19.40
N MET A 261 -8.11 -21.61 19.25
CA MET A 261 -7.44 -22.64 20.03
C MET A 261 -5.95 -22.74 19.67
N LEU A 262 -5.65 -22.79 18.37
CA LEU A 262 -4.29 -22.90 17.85
C LEU A 262 -3.41 -21.69 18.26
N ALA A 263 -3.93 -20.48 18.15
CA ALA A 263 -3.21 -19.27 18.53
C ALA A 263 -2.84 -19.27 20.03
N ALA A 264 -3.76 -19.71 20.89
CA ALA A 264 -3.52 -19.81 22.32
C ALA A 264 -2.54 -20.94 22.66
N TYR A 265 -2.64 -22.09 21.99
CA TYR A 265 -1.68 -23.19 22.10
C TYR A 265 -0.27 -22.73 21.72
N HIS A 266 -0.12 -22.11 20.54
CA HIS A 266 1.17 -21.64 20.01
C HIS A 266 1.86 -20.65 20.96
N ARG A 267 1.10 -19.81 21.66
CA ARG A 267 1.65 -18.87 22.66
C ARG A 267 2.26 -19.58 23.87
N GLU A 268 1.71 -20.71 24.30
CA GLU A 268 2.21 -21.47 25.45
C GLU A 268 3.28 -22.50 25.05
N MET A 269 3.12 -23.11 23.88
CA MET A 269 4.03 -24.08 23.26
C MET A 269 4.25 -23.72 21.78
N PRO A 270 5.27 -22.90 21.47
CA PRO A 270 5.51 -22.43 20.11
C PRO A 270 5.70 -23.57 19.11
N LEU A 271 4.79 -23.62 18.14
CA LEU A 271 4.80 -24.55 17.01
C LEU A 271 5.76 -24.09 15.90
N LEU A 272 6.20 -25.01 15.06
CA LEU A 272 6.87 -24.74 13.79
C LEU A 272 5.83 -24.62 12.66
N ALA A 273 6.19 -23.89 11.61
CA ALA A 273 5.32 -23.72 10.45
C ALA A 273 4.96 -25.06 9.79
N GLU A 274 5.93 -25.98 9.68
CA GLU A 274 5.75 -27.33 9.14
C GLU A 274 4.80 -28.19 9.99
N GLU A 275 4.69 -27.93 11.30
CA GLU A 275 3.73 -28.62 12.17
C GLU A 275 2.31 -28.11 11.86
N VAL A 276 2.12 -26.79 11.81
CA VAL A 276 0.82 -26.17 11.51
C VAL A 276 0.31 -26.57 10.13
N ASP A 277 1.21 -26.74 9.15
CA ASP A 277 0.87 -27.09 7.77
C ASP A 277 0.14 -28.44 7.61
N LEU A 278 0.29 -29.34 8.59
CA LEU A 278 -0.35 -30.66 8.61
C LEU A 278 -1.65 -30.70 9.42
N LEU A 279 -1.94 -29.66 10.21
CA LEU A 279 -2.99 -29.71 11.24
C LEU A 279 -4.38 -29.96 10.66
N PHE A 280 -4.74 -29.31 9.55
CA PHE A 280 -6.06 -29.47 8.92
C PHE A 280 -6.33 -30.94 8.53
N ASP A 281 -5.38 -31.59 7.85
CA ASP A 281 -5.52 -32.98 7.43
C ASP A 281 -5.47 -33.93 8.62
N LEU A 282 -4.67 -33.64 9.66
CA LEU A 282 -4.62 -34.43 10.89
C LEU A 282 -5.95 -34.39 11.69
N VAL A 283 -6.60 -33.22 11.75
CA VAL A 283 -7.93 -33.07 12.36
C VAL A 283 -8.96 -33.91 11.61
N ALA A 284 -8.97 -33.83 10.27
CA ALA A 284 -9.83 -34.67 9.45
C ALA A 284 -9.55 -36.16 9.67
N MET A 285 -8.27 -36.56 9.72
CA MET A 285 -7.87 -37.95 9.95
C MET A 285 -8.25 -38.49 11.34
N ARG A 286 -8.29 -37.63 12.37
CA ARG A 286 -8.83 -38.03 13.68
C ARG A 286 -10.31 -38.36 13.58
N LEU A 287 -11.10 -37.56 12.88
CA LEU A 287 -12.52 -37.83 12.64
C LEU A 287 -12.73 -39.08 11.79
N VAL A 288 -11.93 -39.27 10.72
CA VAL A 288 -11.96 -40.48 9.88
C VAL A 288 -11.66 -41.73 10.72
N THR A 289 -10.65 -41.66 11.60
CA THR A 289 -10.32 -42.77 12.50
C THR A 289 -11.49 -43.08 13.45
N SER A 290 -12.16 -42.05 13.99
CA SER A 290 -13.33 -42.21 14.85
C SER A 290 -14.50 -42.92 14.16
N VAL A 291 -14.94 -42.41 13.00
CA VAL A 291 -16.13 -42.94 12.30
C VAL A 291 -15.90 -44.34 11.72
N THR A 292 -14.68 -44.65 11.29
CA THR A 292 -14.34 -45.99 10.77
C THR A 292 -14.21 -47.04 11.87
N ILE A 293 -13.71 -46.66 13.05
CA ILE A 293 -13.72 -47.53 14.24
C ILE A 293 -15.16 -47.79 14.67
N SER A 294 -16.03 -46.78 14.67
CA SER A 294 -17.48 -46.94 14.94
C SER A 294 -18.11 -47.96 13.98
N ALA A 295 -17.90 -47.76 12.67
CA ALA A 295 -18.47 -48.63 11.63
C ALA A 295 -17.99 -50.08 11.71
N GLU A 296 -16.71 -50.33 12.02
CA GLU A 296 -16.16 -51.68 12.21
C GLU A 296 -16.80 -52.39 13.43
N ARG A 297 -17.19 -51.63 14.46
CA ARG A 297 -17.76 -52.15 15.73
C ARG A 297 -19.27 -52.28 15.73
N ALA A 298 -19.99 -51.53 14.89
CA ALA A 298 -21.45 -51.52 14.85
C ALA A 298 -22.11 -52.92 14.84
N PRO A 299 -21.58 -53.95 14.15
CA PRO A 299 -22.16 -55.30 14.18
C PRO A 299 -22.03 -56.04 15.52
N ARG A 300 -21.19 -55.57 16.46
CA ARG A 300 -20.79 -56.29 17.68
C ARG A 300 -21.28 -55.63 18.98
N VAL A 301 -21.85 -54.43 18.91
CA VAL A 301 -22.20 -53.65 20.11
C VAL A 301 -23.61 -53.09 19.97
N ALA A 302 -24.62 -53.94 20.17
CA ALA A 302 -26.02 -53.51 20.17
C ALA A 302 -26.43 -52.74 21.45
N ASP A 303 -25.65 -52.82 22.53
CA ASP A 303 -26.07 -52.40 23.89
C ASP A 303 -25.16 -51.33 24.56
N ASN A 304 -24.24 -50.65 23.85
CA ASN A 304 -23.42 -49.57 24.44
C ASN A 304 -23.70 -48.19 23.80
N PRO A 305 -24.55 -47.35 24.42
CA PRO A 305 -24.88 -46.01 23.92
C PRO A 305 -23.66 -45.10 23.73
N TYR A 306 -22.58 -45.31 24.49
CA TYR A 306 -21.39 -44.46 24.52
C TYR A 306 -20.61 -44.46 23.19
N LEU A 307 -20.67 -45.55 22.43
CA LEU A 307 -19.92 -45.68 21.17
C LEU A 307 -20.55 -44.92 19.99
N ASN A 308 -21.81 -44.48 20.10
CA ASN A 308 -22.57 -43.87 19.00
C ASN A 308 -22.86 -42.37 19.21
N ILE A 309 -22.42 -41.75 20.32
CA ILE A 309 -22.83 -40.39 20.72
C ILE A 309 -22.30 -39.31 19.74
N SER A 310 -21.07 -39.47 19.25
CA SER A 310 -20.39 -38.45 18.43
C SER A 310 -20.37 -38.76 16.92
N GLU A 311 -21.05 -39.82 16.47
CA GLU A 311 -20.96 -40.30 15.08
C GLU A 311 -21.58 -39.33 14.06
N ARG A 312 -22.81 -38.85 14.32
CA ARG A 312 -23.50 -37.93 13.41
C ARG A 312 -22.80 -36.57 13.27
N PRO A 313 -22.42 -35.86 14.37
CA PRO A 313 -21.66 -34.61 14.26
C PRO A 313 -20.31 -34.78 13.54
N ALA A 314 -19.62 -35.91 13.73
CA ALA A 314 -18.35 -36.19 13.05
C ALA A 314 -18.53 -36.31 11.53
N TRP A 315 -19.57 -37.00 11.07
CA TRP A 315 -19.89 -37.08 9.64
C TRP A 315 -20.27 -35.73 9.04
N ASP A 316 -21.10 -34.95 9.75
CA ASP A 316 -21.49 -33.61 9.30
C ASP A 316 -20.27 -32.68 9.17
N MET A 317 -19.32 -32.77 10.09
CA MET A 317 -18.05 -32.04 10.01
C MET A 317 -17.16 -32.53 8.87
N LEU A 318 -16.97 -33.84 8.69
CA LEU A 318 -16.18 -34.40 7.59
C LEU A 318 -16.71 -33.96 6.21
N ARG A 319 -18.04 -33.94 6.03
CA ARG A 319 -18.68 -33.42 4.80
C ARG A 319 -18.38 -31.94 4.56
N ARG A 320 -18.18 -31.15 5.61
CA ARG A 320 -17.83 -29.72 5.50
C ARG A 320 -16.35 -29.53 5.23
N LEU A 321 -15.48 -30.21 5.99
CA LEU A 321 -14.02 -30.18 5.76
C LEU A 321 -13.68 -30.60 4.33
N ARG A 322 -14.40 -31.58 3.75
CA ARG A 322 -14.20 -32.03 2.36
C ARG A 322 -14.39 -30.92 1.31
N ARG A 323 -15.17 -29.88 1.62
CA ARG A 323 -15.46 -28.75 0.72
C ARG A 323 -14.47 -27.59 0.86
N ILE A 324 -13.66 -27.61 1.92
CA ILE A 324 -12.67 -26.57 2.20
C ILE A 324 -11.42 -26.87 1.37
N ASP A 325 -10.89 -25.84 0.73
CA ASP A 325 -9.59 -25.92 0.06
C ASP A 325 -8.48 -26.07 1.12
N PRO A 326 -7.65 -27.13 1.08
CA PRO A 326 -6.63 -27.36 2.10
C PRO A 326 -5.54 -26.28 2.15
N PHE A 327 -5.24 -25.62 1.03
CA PHE A 327 -4.26 -24.54 1.00
C PHE A 327 -4.81 -23.31 1.73
N ILE A 328 -6.09 -22.96 1.50
CA ILE A 328 -6.76 -21.87 2.22
C ILE A 328 -6.85 -22.18 3.72
N ALA A 329 -7.19 -23.43 4.08
CA ALA A 329 -7.20 -23.85 5.48
C ALA A 329 -5.82 -23.66 6.14
N ARG A 330 -4.76 -24.12 5.48
CA ARG A 330 -3.38 -23.93 5.94
C ARG A 330 -3.04 -22.45 6.13
N ALA A 331 -3.38 -21.60 5.16
CA ALA A 331 -3.11 -20.16 5.24
C ALA A 331 -3.77 -19.51 6.46
N ILE A 332 -5.03 -19.88 6.74
CA ILE A 332 -5.78 -19.40 7.92
C ILE A 332 -5.08 -19.84 9.22
N LEU A 333 -4.68 -21.11 9.31
CA LEU A 333 -4.03 -21.64 10.51
C LEU A 333 -2.62 -21.08 10.72
N ARG A 334 -1.85 -20.85 9.64
CA ARG A 334 -0.56 -20.17 9.71
C ARG A 334 -0.69 -18.75 10.25
N GLN A 335 -1.70 -18.00 9.78
CA GLN A 335 -1.99 -16.65 10.26
C GLN A 335 -2.29 -16.64 11.77
N ALA A 336 -3.04 -17.62 12.27
CA ALA A 336 -3.36 -17.73 13.70
C ALA A 336 -2.10 -17.84 14.59
N CYS A 337 -1.02 -18.43 14.06
CA CYS A 337 0.28 -18.53 14.71
C CYS A 337 1.24 -17.37 14.37
N GLY A 338 0.82 -16.37 13.58
CA GLY A 338 1.67 -15.26 13.16
C GLY A 338 2.71 -15.61 12.08
N PHE A 339 2.56 -16.74 11.39
CA PHE A 339 3.39 -17.08 10.23
C PHE A 339 2.88 -16.41 8.95
N ASP A 340 3.75 -16.29 7.94
CA ASP A 340 3.35 -15.92 6.58
C ASP A 340 2.23 -16.85 6.09
N VAL A 341 1.13 -16.27 5.58
CA VAL A 341 -0.05 -17.02 5.10
C VAL A 341 0.28 -17.98 3.96
N ALA A 342 1.32 -17.67 3.20
CA ALA A 342 1.93 -18.56 2.23
C ALA A 342 3.45 -18.28 2.19
N PRO A 343 4.29 -19.29 1.97
CA PRO A 343 5.74 -19.09 1.89
C PRO A 343 6.13 -18.00 0.88
N GLY A 344 6.76 -16.91 1.36
CA GLY A 344 7.24 -15.82 0.50
C GLY A 344 6.26 -14.66 0.29
N ALA A 345 5.01 -14.76 0.75
CA ALA A 345 3.99 -13.73 0.59
C ALA A 345 4.43 -12.36 1.15
N GLY A 346 5.05 -12.36 2.35
CA GLY A 346 5.55 -11.13 2.97
C GLY A 346 6.67 -10.45 2.16
N LYS A 347 7.56 -11.25 1.54
CA LYS A 347 8.62 -10.73 0.68
C LYS A 347 8.07 -10.13 -0.61
N ALA A 348 7.09 -10.77 -1.24
CA ALA A 348 6.43 -10.24 -2.43
C ALA A 348 5.74 -8.90 -2.15
N ALA A 349 5.01 -8.79 -1.04
CA ALA A 349 4.36 -7.55 -0.63
C ALA A 349 5.37 -6.41 -0.41
N GLN A 350 6.48 -6.68 0.29
CA GLN A 350 7.55 -5.69 0.51
C GLN A 350 8.19 -5.24 -0.81
N TRP A 351 8.44 -6.19 -1.73
CA TRP A 351 9.02 -5.87 -3.04
C TRP A 351 8.09 -5.00 -3.87
N LEU A 352 6.80 -5.33 -3.93
CA LEU A 352 5.80 -4.54 -4.67
C LEU A 352 5.73 -3.09 -4.17
N ALA A 353 5.68 -2.90 -2.84
CA ALA A 353 5.66 -1.57 -2.23
C ALA A 353 6.93 -0.75 -2.54
N GLY A 354 8.09 -1.41 -2.62
CA GLY A 354 9.36 -0.75 -2.94
C GLY A 354 9.57 -0.44 -4.43
N ASN A 355 8.90 -1.16 -5.34
CA ASN A 355 9.22 -1.16 -6.77
C ASN A 355 8.07 -0.72 -7.69
N CYS A 356 6.89 -0.36 -7.15
CA CYS A 356 5.71 -0.01 -7.94
C CYS A 356 5.94 1.07 -9.02
N ARG A 357 6.89 2.00 -8.78
CA ARG A 357 7.25 3.08 -9.71
C ARG A 357 7.99 2.63 -10.97
N SER A 358 8.58 1.43 -10.94
CA SER A 358 9.33 0.87 -12.06
C SER A 358 8.45 0.06 -13.03
N LEU A 359 7.19 -0.16 -12.68
CA LEU A 359 6.27 -0.99 -13.43
C LEU A 359 5.79 -0.31 -14.71
N SER A 360 5.68 -1.09 -15.78
CA SER A 360 5.10 -0.64 -17.04
C SER A 360 3.59 -0.42 -16.88
N PRO A 361 2.98 0.55 -17.58
CA PRO A 361 1.55 0.75 -17.50
C PRO A 361 0.76 -0.43 -18.07
N ILE A 362 -0.31 -0.83 -17.36
CA ILE A 362 -1.21 -1.89 -17.86
C ILE A 362 -2.17 -1.41 -18.95
N TRP A 363 -2.27 -0.09 -19.15
CA TRP A 363 -3.32 0.56 -19.95
C TRP A 363 -2.81 1.55 -21.01
N GLY A 364 -1.69 1.23 -21.70
CA GLY A 364 -1.04 2.10 -22.68
C GLY A 364 -0.36 3.35 -22.07
N ARG A 365 -1.00 4.00 -21.09
CA ARG A 365 -0.45 5.02 -20.19
C ARG A 365 -0.81 4.67 -18.73
N PRO A 366 -0.14 5.26 -17.72
CA PRO A 366 -0.45 5.01 -16.32
C PRO A 366 -1.92 5.27 -16.00
N LEU A 367 -2.55 4.41 -15.19
CA LEU A 367 -3.98 4.55 -14.84
C LEU A 367 -4.26 5.87 -14.12
N SER A 368 -3.32 6.35 -13.29
CA SER A 368 -3.37 7.67 -12.66
C SER A 368 -3.59 8.83 -13.63
N ASN A 369 -3.32 8.66 -14.92
CA ASN A 369 -3.46 9.71 -15.93
C ASN A 369 -4.85 9.71 -16.60
N HIS A 370 -5.71 8.76 -16.26
CA HIS A 370 -7.09 8.67 -16.75
C HIS A 370 -8.07 9.37 -15.81
N ARG A 371 -9.23 9.78 -16.35
CA ARG A 371 -10.39 10.17 -15.54
C ARG A 371 -11.09 8.90 -15.08
N ILE A 372 -10.93 8.55 -13.81
CA ILE A 372 -11.45 7.31 -13.23
C ILE A 372 -12.68 7.61 -12.37
N LEU A 373 -13.73 6.82 -12.55
CA LEU A 373 -14.91 6.79 -11.70
C LEU A 373 -14.92 5.49 -10.89
N GLN A 374 -15.11 5.57 -9.57
CA GLN A 374 -15.44 4.39 -8.79
C GLN A 374 -16.88 3.96 -9.08
N VAL A 375 -17.04 2.76 -9.64
CA VAL A 375 -18.34 2.21 -10.00
C VAL A 375 -19.09 1.83 -8.72
N PRO A 376 -20.35 2.25 -8.53
CA PRO A 376 -20.99 2.19 -7.21
C PRO A 376 -21.58 0.80 -6.88
N PHE A 377 -20.80 -0.27 -7.00
CA PHE A 377 -21.26 -1.64 -6.72
C PHE A 377 -21.58 -1.90 -5.25
N GLY A 378 -21.06 -1.08 -4.33
CA GLY A 378 -21.45 -1.07 -2.92
C GLY A 378 -22.87 -0.57 -2.63
N ASP A 379 -23.55 0.11 -3.56
CA ASP A 379 -24.91 0.62 -3.38
C ASP A 379 -25.94 -0.24 -4.12
N ALA A 380 -26.56 -1.17 -3.39
CA ALA A 380 -27.56 -2.10 -3.92
C ALA A 380 -28.78 -1.43 -4.57
N MET A 381 -29.03 -0.15 -4.29
CA MET A 381 -30.20 0.56 -4.81
C MET A 381 -29.98 1.15 -6.20
N ARG A 382 -28.72 1.24 -6.67
CA ARG A 382 -28.37 1.81 -7.97
C ARG A 382 -28.93 0.97 -9.12
N PRO A 383 -29.47 1.61 -10.19
CA PRO A 383 -29.95 0.90 -11.37
C PRO A 383 -28.91 -0.06 -11.97
N LEU A 384 -27.65 0.37 -12.08
CA LEU A 384 -26.53 -0.45 -12.54
C LEU A 384 -26.38 -1.74 -11.72
N VAL A 385 -26.44 -1.64 -10.38
CA VAL A 385 -26.24 -2.78 -9.47
C VAL A 385 -27.43 -3.74 -9.52
N LYS A 386 -28.65 -3.21 -9.62
CA LYS A 386 -29.85 -4.03 -9.83
C LYS A 386 -29.80 -4.79 -11.15
N ALA A 387 -29.38 -4.13 -12.23
CA ALA A 387 -29.19 -4.76 -13.53
C ALA A 387 -28.13 -5.87 -13.47
N ALA A 388 -26.99 -5.59 -12.81
CA ALA A 388 -25.91 -6.56 -12.66
C ALA A 388 -26.34 -7.77 -11.82
N ALA A 389 -27.06 -7.55 -10.72
CA ALA A 389 -27.62 -8.62 -9.88
C ALA A 389 -28.68 -9.45 -10.62
N ALA A 390 -29.41 -8.86 -11.56
CA ALA A 390 -30.37 -9.53 -12.43
C ALA A 390 -29.72 -10.17 -13.68
N MET A 391 -28.40 -10.00 -13.87
CA MET A 391 -27.66 -10.43 -15.07
C MET A 391 -28.22 -9.84 -16.38
N ASP A 392 -28.79 -8.64 -16.33
CA ASP A 392 -29.24 -7.90 -17.52
C ASP A 392 -28.07 -7.07 -18.09
N VAL A 393 -27.28 -7.71 -18.95
CA VAL A 393 -26.10 -7.11 -19.60
C VAL A 393 -26.45 -5.81 -20.33
N ALA A 394 -27.57 -5.80 -21.07
CA ALA A 394 -27.95 -4.65 -21.87
C ALA A 394 -28.35 -3.45 -21.00
N ALA A 395 -29.03 -3.70 -19.88
CA ALA A 395 -29.30 -2.65 -18.90
C ALA A 395 -28.03 -2.17 -18.20
N CYS A 396 -27.11 -3.08 -17.84
CA CYS A 396 -25.82 -2.68 -17.26
C CYS A 396 -25.05 -1.73 -18.16
N GLU A 397 -24.93 -2.09 -19.45
CA GLU A 397 -24.22 -1.27 -20.43
C GLU A 397 -24.85 0.12 -20.58
N ARG A 398 -26.19 0.20 -20.67
CA ARG A 398 -26.88 1.51 -20.74
C ARG A 398 -26.61 2.36 -19.50
N GLU A 399 -26.76 1.80 -18.31
CA GLU A 399 -26.55 2.54 -17.05
C GLU A 399 -25.08 2.95 -16.88
N TRP A 400 -24.14 2.11 -17.32
CA TRP A 400 -22.71 2.43 -17.33
C TRP A 400 -22.40 3.61 -18.25
N GLN A 401 -22.90 3.61 -19.48
CA GLN A 401 -22.68 4.71 -20.42
C GLN A 401 -23.29 6.03 -19.91
N VAL A 402 -24.44 5.97 -19.23
CA VAL A 402 -25.05 7.14 -18.56
C VAL A 402 -24.12 7.69 -17.48
N LEU A 403 -23.64 6.83 -16.57
CA LEU A 403 -22.72 7.21 -15.48
C LEU A 403 -21.39 7.75 -16.01
N ARG A 404 -20.78 7.04 -16.96
CA ARG A 404 -19.50 7.41 -17.61
C ARG A 404 -19.59 8.79 -18.25
N LYS A 405 -20.69 9.09 -18.95
CA LYS A 405 -20.92 10.40 -19.57
C LYS A 405 -21.16 11.51 -18.55
N ALA A 406 -21.95 11.25 -17.51
CA ALA A 406 -22.27 12.24 -16.47
C ALA A 406 -21.01 12.70 -15.71
N GLU A 407 -20.10 11.76 -15.41
CA GLU A 407 -18.86 12.02 -14.67
C GLU A 407 -17.66 12.33 -15.58
N ASN A 408 -17.85 12.32 -16.91
CA ASN A 408 -16.78 12.46 -17.91
C ASN A 408 -15.62 11.45 -17.68
N ALA A 409 -15.96 10.22 -17.27
CA ALA A 409 -15.00 9.18 -16.95
C ALA A 409 -14.49 8.47 -18.23
N GLU A 410 -13.19 8.19 -18.27
CA GLU A 410 -12.61 7.34 -19.31
C GLU A 410 -12.74 5.87 -18.93
N LEU A 411 -12.55 5.57 -17.64
CA LEU A 411 -12.52 4.23 -17.06
C LEU A 411 -13.38 4.18 -15.80
N GLY A 412 -13.94 3.01 -15.50
CA GLY A 412 -14.55 2.70 -14.21
C GLY A 412 -13.62 1.83 -13.36
N ILE A 413 -13.74 1.91 -12.04
CA ILE A 413 -12.98 1.06 -11.13
C ILE A 413 -13.85 0.42 -10.05
N GLY A 414 -13.62 -0.86 -9.78
CA GLY A 414 -14.21 -1.62 -8.69
C GLY A 414 -13.11 -2.03 -7.70
N PRO A 415 -13.07 -1.47 -6.48
CA PRO A 415 -11.95 -1.67 -5.57
C PRO A 415 -11.92 -3.06 -4.93
N TRP A 416 -10.72 -3.45 -4.50
CA TRP A 416 -10.49 -4.60 -3.65
C TRP A 416 -11.20 -4.44 -2.30
N GLY A 417 -11.75 -5.53 -1.78
CA GLY A 417 -12.45 -5.58 -0.51
C GLY A 417 -13.85 -4.95 -0.52
N GLU A 418 -14.30 -4.42 -1.66
CA GLU A 418 -15.65 -3.84 -1.76
C GLU A 418 -16.72 -4.88 -1.45
N LYS A 419 -17.67 -4.53 -0.58
CA LYS A 419 -18.86 -5.36 -0.33
C LYS A 419 -19.86 -5.12 -1.46
N ARG A 420 -20.08 -6.10 -2.32
CA ARG A 420 -21.00 -5.95 -3.46
C ARG A 420 -22.28 -6.74 -3.27
N ALA A 421 -23.39 -6.13 -3.66
CA ALA A 421 -24.72 -6.76 -3.60
C ALA A 421 -25.00 -7.74 -4.75
N VAL A 422 -24.14 -7.77 -5.78
CA VAL A 422 -24.33 -8.59 -7.00
C VAL A 422 -24.06 -10.07 -6.79
N TYR A 423 -23.40 -10.47 -5.70
CA TYR A 423 -22.98 -11.85 -5.43
C TYR A 423 -24.11 -12.74 -4.86
N ALA A 424 -25.31 -12.69 -5.45
CA ALA A 424 -26.52 -13.35 -4.96
C ALA A 424 -26.69 -14.81 -5.40
N GLY A 425 -25.98 -15.28 -6.44
CA GLY A 425 -26.06 -16.66 -6.96
C GLY A 425 -25.53 -17.74 -6.00
N GLN A 426 -25.98 -19.00 -6.13
CA GLN A 426 -25.61 -20.09 -5.20
C GLN A 426 -24.10 -20.37 -5.13
N MET A 427 -23.37 -20.13 -6.21
CA MET A 427 -21.91 -20.26 -6.26
C MET A 427 -21.17 -19.38 -5.24
N PHE A 428 -21.77 -18.28 -4.77
CA PHE A 428 -21.18 -17.38 -3.79
C PHE A 428 -21.47 -17.78 -2.34
N GLN A 429 -22.15 -18.90 -2.08
CA GLN A 429 -22.22 -19.46 -0.73
C GLN A 429 -20.81 -19.81 -0.25
N SER A 430 -20.53 -19.52 1.02
CA SER A 430 -19.23 -19.82 1.63
C SER A 430 -19.04 -21.32 1.75
N ARG A 431 -17.82 -21.76 1.47
CA ARG A 431 -17.36 -23.13 1.75
C ARG A 431 -16.71 -23.24 3.14
N LEU A 432 -16.38 -22.11 3.75
CA LEU A 432 -15.67 -22.01 5.03
C LEU A 432 -16.64 -21.86 6.20
N ILE A 433 -17.67 -21.02 6.03
CA ILE A 433 -18.62 -20.65 7.09
C ILE A 433 -20.03 -21.06 6.66
N LYS A 434 -20.73 -21.76 7.54
CA LYS A 434 -22.11 -22.23 7.28
C LYS A 434 -23.07 -21.04 7.15
N ASP A 435 -23.99 -21.13 6.18
CA ASP A 435 -25.07 -20.15 5.94
C ASP A 435 -24.60 -18.70 5.71
N VAL A 436 -23.32 -18.52 5.36
CA VAL A 436 -22.71 -17.22 5.04
C VAL A 436 -22.42 -17.13 3.55
N ARG A 437 -22.56 -15.92 3.00
CA ARG A 437 -22.30 -15.61 1.60
C ARG A 437 -21.00 -14.81 1.46
N ARG A 438 -20.19 -15.17 0.46
CA ARG A 438 -19.02 -14.40 0.03
C ARG A 438 -19.51 -13.14 -0.66
N THR A 439 -19.09 -11.99 -0.15
CA THR A 439 -19.56 -10.67 -0.63
C THR A 439 -18.45 -9.67 -0.86
N ARG A 440 -17.21 -10.02 -0.47
CA ARG A 440 -16.05 -9.14 -0.56
C ARG A 440 -15.29 -9.43 -1.84
N HIS A 441 -15.21 -8.46 -2.73
CA HIS A 441 -14.46 -8.58 -3.97
C HIS A 441 -12.95 -8.71 -3.70
N LEU A 442 -12.25 -9.67 -4.31
CA LEU A 442 -10.83 -9.95 -4.02
C LEU A 442 -9.85 -9.52 -5.12
N GLY A 443 -10.34 -8.87 -6.17
CA GLY A 443 -9.53 -8.28 -7.23
C GLY A 443 -9.66 -6.77 -7.31
N LEU A 444 -9.07 -6.22 -8.36
CA LEU A 444 -9.27 -4.87 -8.86
C LEU A 444 -9.98 -4.99 -10.21
N ASP A 445 -11.19 -4.45 -10.30
CA ASP A 445 -11.91 -4.39 -11.56
C ASP A 445 -11.67 -3.06 -12.27
N ILE A 446 -11.38 -3.09 -13.57
CA ILE A 446 -11.22 -1.90 -14.42
C ILE A 446 -12.19 -1.99 -15.60
N PHE A 447 -13.24 -1.18 -15.56
CA PHE A 447 -14.32 -1.15 -16.54
C PHE A 447 -13.98 -0.25 -17.72
N ALA A 448 -14.07 -0.79 -18.93
CA ALA A 448 -13.80 -0.10 -20.19
C ALA A 448 -14.45 -0.85 -21.36
N ASP A 449 -14.35 -0.29 -22.56
CA ASP A 449 -14.97 -0.88 -23.75
C ASP A 449 -14.29 -2.22 -24.12
N ALA A 450 -15.09 -3.21 -24.55
CA ALA A 450 -14.57 -4.49 -25.02
C ALA A 450 -13.55 -4.31 -26.16
N GLY A 451 -12.55 -5.17 -26.25
CA GLY A 451 -11.45 -5.05 -27.21
C GLY A 451 -10.31 -4.10 -26.77
N THR A 452 -10.44 -3.41 -25.63
CA THR A 452 -9.34 -2.59 -25.08
C THR A 452 -8.13 -3.46 -24.75
N ALA A 453 -6.93 -3.05 -25.19
CA ALA A 453 -5.68 -3.81 -25.01
C ALA A 453 -5.11 -3.68 -23.59
N ILE A 454 -4.63 -4.81 -23.07
CA ILE A 454 -4.03 -4.94 -21.73
C ILE A 454 -2.56 -5.36 -21.85
N PHE A 455 -1.70 -4.77 -21.05
CA PHE A 455 -0.25 -4.96 -21.11
C PHE A 455 0.32 -5.44 -19.78
N ALA A 456 1.39 -6.24 -19.83
CA ALA A 456 2.06 -6.76 -18.66
C ALA A 456 2.88 -5.65 -17.97
N PRO A 457 2.64 -5.32 -16.68
CA PRO A 457 3.39 -4.28 -15.99
C PRO A 457 4.80 -4.76 -15.61
N LEU A 458 4.96 -6.07 -15.45
CA LEU A 458 6.18 -6.73 -15.06
C LEU A 458 6.40 -7.95 -15.96
N ALA A 459 7.65 -8.30 -16.22
CA ALA A 459 7.98 -9.54 -16.91
C ALA A 459 7.49 -10.75 -16.11
N GLY A 460 7.10 -11.81 -16.79
CA GLY A 460 6.56 -13.00 -16.13
C GLY A 460 6.40 -14.19 -17.06
N ARG A 461 6.11 -15.34 -16.48
CA ARG A 461 5.87 -16.60 -17.20
C ARG A 461 4.41 -16.96 -17.07
N VAL A 462 3.74 -17.20 -18.19
CA VAL A 462 2.36 -17.69 -18.23
C VAL A 462 2.29 -19.06 -17.55
N ALA A 463 1.62 -19.14 -16.41
CA ALA A 463 1.45 -20.34 -15.62
C ALA A 463 0.22 -21.16 -16.07
N SER A 464 -0.88 -20.48 -16.38
CA SER A 464 -2.09 -21.09 -16.95
C SER A 464 -2.86 -20.11 -17.86
N VAL A 465 -3.64 -20.67 -18.79
CA VAL A 465 -4.55 -19.95 -19.70
C VAL A 465 -5.79 -20.82 -19.86
N GLU A 466 -6.94 -20.32 -19.40
CA GLU A 466 -8.19 -21.09 -19.33
C GLU A 466 -9.38 -20.25 -19.84
N ILE A 467 -10.43 -20.93 -20.29
CA ILE A 467 -11.73 -20.32 -20.60
C ILE A 467 -12.77 -20.97 -19.69
N GLU A 468 -13.15 -20.25 -18.65
CA GLU A 468 -14.25 -20.61 -17.76
C GLU A 468 -15.58 -20.27 -18.45
N ARG A 469 -16.50 -21.24 -18.53
CA ARG A 469 -17.78 -21.09 -19.28
C ARG A 469 -18.97 -20.88 -18.37
N GLU A 470 -18.77 -21.07 -17.08
CA GLU A 470 -19.73 -20.88 -16.02
C GLU A 470 -20.21 -19.42 -16.00
N PRO A 471 -21.53 -19.16 -15.95
CA PRO A 471 -22.03 -17.81 -15.79
C PRO A 471 -21.46 -17.17 -14.52
N LEU A 472 -21.07 -15.89 -14.61
CA LEU A 472 -20.42 -15.12 -13.56
C LEU A 472 -19.02 -15.60 -13.15
N GLY A 473 -18.43 -16.57 -13.87
CA GLY A 473 -17.01 -16.95 -13.75
C GLY A 473 -16.06 -15.93 -14.38
N TYR A 474 -14.76 -16.25 -14.43
CA TYR A 474 -13.73 -15.35 -14.96
C TYR A 474 -13.74 -15.22 -16.50
N GLY A 475 -14.44 -16.07 -17.24
CA GLY A 475 -14.34 -16.11 -18.71
C GLY A 475 -12.93 -16.54 -19.17
N CYS A 476 -12.36 -15.88 -20.18
CA CYS A 476 -10.95 -16.07 -20.49
C CYS A 476 -10.07 -15.50 -19.36
N VAL A 477 -9.26 -16.36 -18.75
CA VAL A 477 -8.40 -16.02 -17.62
C VAL A 477 -6.97 -16.48 -17.87
N VAL A 478 -6.01 -15.64 -17.47
CA VAL A 478 -4.58 -15.90 -17.59
C VAL A 478 -3.93 -15.74 -16.23
N LEU A 479 -3.11 -16.71 -15.83
CA LEU A 479 -2.26 -16.62 -14.64
C LEU A 479 -0.82 -16.43 -15.07
N ILE A 480 -0.16 -15.37 -14.57
CA ILE A 480 1.23 -15.05 -14.88
C ILE A 480 2.03 -15.09 -13.57
N GLU A 481 3.07 -15.92 -13.52
CA GLU A 481 4.01 -15.98 -12.40
C GLU A 481 5.14 -14.96 -12.62
N HIS A 482 5.50 -14.24 -11.55
CA HIS A 482 6.57 -13.25 -11.52
C HIS A 482 7.66 -13.66 -10.54
N GLU A 483 8.91 -13.53 -10.97
CA GLU A 483 10.09 -13.61 -10.11
C GLU A 483 11.05 -12.47 -10.47
N PRO A 484 10.78 -11.22 -10.04
CA PRO A 484 11.63 -10.09 -10.36
C PRO A 484 13.03 -10.20 -9.76
N GLU A 485 13.16 -10.87 -8.63
CA GLU A 485 14.40 -11.13 -7.92
C GLU A 485 14.38 -12.54 -7.30
N PRO A 486 15.54 -13.21 -7.14
CA PRO A 486 15.59 -14.55 -6.57
C PRO A 486 14.87 -14.65 -5.21
N GLY A 487 13.86 -15.51 -5.13
CA GLY A 487 13.09 -15.74 -3.90
C GLY A 487 11.98 -14.73 -3.61
N VAL A 488 11.68 -13.82 -4.54
CA VAL A 488 10.47 -12.99 -4.55
C VAL A 488 9.54 -13.55 -5.62
N ARG A 489 8.57 -14.38 -5.23
CA ARG A 489 7.62 -15.01 -6.16
C ARG A 489 6.18 -14.67 -5.81
N PHE A 490 5.40 -14.32 -6.82
CA PHE A 490 3.96 -14.11 -6.74
C PHE A 490 3.37 -14.24 -8.14
N SER A 491 2.06 -14.39 -8.24
CA SER A 491 1.36 -14.44 -9.53
C SER A 491 0.38 -13.28 -9.67
N SER A 492 0.01 -12.97 -10.91
CA SER A 492 -1.09 -12.09 -11.26
C SER A 492 -2.11 -12.85 -12.11
N LEU A 493 -3.38 -12.80 -11.70
CA LEU A 493 -4.53 -13.35 -12.40
C LEU A 493 -5.21 -12.23 -13.18
N TRP A 494 -5.45 -12.49 -14.46
CA TRP A 494 -6.05 -11.56 -15.43
C TRP A 494 -7.30 -12.21 -16.01
N GLY A 495 -8.46 -11.89 -15.43
CA GLY A 495 -9.77 -12.40 -15.84
C GLY A 495 -10.49 -11.49 -16.83
N HIS A 496 -11.57 -12.02 -17.41
CA HIS A 496 -12.50 -11.33 -18.32
C HIS A 496 -11.87 -10.83 -19.62
N LEU A 497 -10.84 -11.54 -20.09
CA LEU A 497 -10.23 -11.27 -21.39
C LEU A 497 -11.08 -11.86 -22.53
N SER A 498 -10.82 -11.44 -23.77
CA SER A 498 -11.42 -12.06 -24.95
C SER A 498 -10.84 -13.46 -25.15
N HIS A 499 -11.66 -14.38 -25.69
CA HIS A 499 -11.24 -15.74 -26.04
C HIS A 499 -10.09 -15.78 -27.05
N GLU A 500 -9.87 -14.71 -27.84
CA GLU A 500 -8.69 -14.59 -28.71
C GLU A 500 -7.38 -14.66 -27.91
N THR A 501 -7.38 -14.18 -26.67
CA THR A 501 -6.20 -14.24 -25.78
C THR A 501 -5.71 -15.68 -25.60
N ALA A 502 -6.63 -16.62 -25.38
CA ALA A 502 -6.32 -18.04 -25.21
C ALA A 502 -5.77 -18.72 -26.49
N LYS A 503 -5.94 -18.09 -27.66
CA LYS A 503 -5.35 -18.58 -28.92
C LYS A 503 -3.89 -18.17 -29.08
N HIS A 504 -3.49 -17.07 -28.45
CA HIS A 504 -2.17 -16.47 -28.62
C HIS A 504 -1.22 -16.72 -27.46
N LEU A 505 -1.72 -16.76 -26.23
CA LEU A 505 -0.92 -17.10 -25.05
C LEU A 505 -0.94 -18.59 -24.75
N LYS A 506 0.22 -19.13 -24.36
CA LYS A 506 0.38 -20.54 -23.99
C LYS A 506 1.09 -20.69 -22.66
N LYS A 507 0.73 -21.74 -21.90
CA LYS A 507 1.46 -22.13 -20.68
C LYS A 507 2.95 -22.28 -20.98
N GLY A 508 3.78 -21.66 -20.14
CA GLY A 508 5.24 -21.62 -20.27
C GLY A 508 5.79 -20.44 -21.08
N GLN A 509 4.96 -19.68 -21.79
CA GLN A 509 5.41 -18.48 -22.51
C GLN A 509 5.92 -17.41 -21.54
N THR A 510 7.04 -16.77 -21.88
CA THR A 510 7.54 -15.59 -21.17
C THR A 510 7.01 -14.33 -21.84
N LEU A 511 6.59 -13.37 -21.02
CA LEU A 511 6.17 -12.04 -21.43
C LEU A 511 7.14 -11.01 -20.87
N ALA A 512 7.54 -10.04 -21.71
CA ALA A 512 8.31 -8.88 -21.26
C ALA A 512 7.40 -7.82 -20.61
N ALA A 513 7.96 -6.97 -19.76
CA ALA A 513 7.23 -5.79 -19.28
C ALA A 513 6.86 -4.89 -20.47
N GLY A 514 5.61 -4.43 -20.52
CA GLY A 514 5.02 -3.67 -21.63
C GLY A 514 4.49 -4.53 -22.79
N GLU A 515 4.65 -5.85 -22.75
CA GLU A 515 4.12 -6.74 -23.77
C GLU A 515 2.59 -6.90 -23.62
N LYS A 516 1.88 -7.02 -24.74
CA LYS A 516 0.42 -7.18 -24.74
C LYS A 516 0.05 -8.57 -24.20
N ILE A 517 -0.77 -8.61 -23.16
CA ILE A 517 -1.37 -9.84 -22.64
C ILE A 517 -2.55 -10.26 -23.53
N GLY A 518 -3.46 -9.33 -23.79
CA GLY A 518 -4.70 -9.63 -24.50
C GLY A 518 -5.56 -8.38 -24.69
N THR A 519 -6.86 -8.60 -24.85
CA THR A 519 -7.88 -7.54 -24.89
C THR A 519 -9.05 -7.91 -23.98
N LEU A 520 -9.80 -6.91 -23.50
CA LEU A 520 -11.04 -7.17 -22.76
C LEU A 520 -12.06 -7.95 -23.59
N GLY A 521 -12.70 -8.95 -22.97
CA GLY A 521 -13.77 -9.73 -23.59
C GLY A 521 -15.11 -9.00 -23.58
N ALA A 522 -15.96 -9.31 -24.55
CA ALA A 522 -17.36 -8.92 -24.51
C ALA A 522 -18.12 -9.73 -23.43
N ALA A 523 -19.36 -9.34 -23.13
CA ALA A 523 -20.18 -10.00 -22.11
C ALA A 523 -20.37 -11.51 -22.38
N GLU A 524 -20.39 -11.90 -23.65
CA GLU A 524 -20.53 -13.29 -24.10
C GLU A 524 -19.25 -14.12 -23.89
N GLU A 525 -18.11 -13.47 -23.69
CA GLU A 525 -16.79 -14.10 -23.48
C GLU A 525 -16.32 -14.05 -22.03
N ASN A 526 -16.94 -13.20 -21.20
CA ASN A 526 -16.47 -12.92 -19.85
C ASN A 526 -17.38 -13.45 -18.74
N GLY A 527 -18.34 -14.32 -19.05
CA GLY A 527 -19.28 -14.87 -18.06
C GLY A 527 -20.56 -14.04 -17.86
N GLY A 528 -20.87 -13.11 -18.76
CA GLY A 528 -22.07 -12.27 -18.70
C GLY A 528 -21.89 -11.01 -17.86
N TRP A 529 -20.64 -10.61 -17.58
CA TRP A 529 -20.33 -9.36 -16.91
C TRP A 529 -20.25 -8.20 -17.89
N MET A 530 -20.51 -6.98 -17.40
CA MET A 530 -20.14 -5.76 -18.12
C MET A 530 -18.65 -5.80 -18.48
N PRO A 531 -18.20 -5.43 -19.70
CA PRO A 531 -16.79 -5.51 -20.08
C PRO A 531 -15.85 -4.81 -19.08
N HIS A 532 -14.92 -5.58 -18.52
CA HIS A 532 -13.91 -5.10 -17.57
C HIS A 532 -12.72 -6.07 -17.51
N LEU A 533 -11.60 -5.60 -16.99
CA LEU A 533 -10.51 -6.46 -16.52
C LEU A 533 -10.76 -6.80 -15.05
N HIS A 534 -10.59 -8.07 -14.68
CA HIS A 534 -10.39 -8.47 -13.29
C HIS A 534 -8.92 -8.76 -13.04
N LEU A 535 -8.24 -7.93 -12.25
CA LEU A 535 -6.83 -8.07 -11.91
C LEU A 535 -6.68 -8.44 -10.43
N GLN A 536 -6.14 -9.63 -10.15
CA GLN A 536 -5.95 -10.11 -8.79
C GLN A 536 -4.51 -10.60 -8.60
N LEU A 537 -3.82 -10.06 -7.59
CA LEU A 537 -2.51 -10.61 -7.19
C LEU A 537 -2.71 -11.88 -6.37
N VAL A 538 -1.76 -12.79 -6.46
CA VAL A 538 -1.76 -14.09 -5.76
C VAL A 538 -0.39 -14.25 -5.12
N ALA A 539 -0.33 -14.19 -3.79
CA ALA A 539 0.92 -14.11 -3.03
C ALA A 539 1.69 -15.44 -2.92
N TYR A 540 1.29 -16.46 -3.70
CA TYR A 540 1.89 -17.79 -3.74
C TYR A 540 2.01 -18.29 -5.17
N SER A 541 2.95 -19.21 -5.40
CA SER A 541 3.09 -19.90 -6.69
C SER A 541 2.03 -20.98 -6.83
N THR A 542 1.29 -20.93 -7.94
CA THR A 542 0.36 -21.97 -8.38
C THR A 542 0.29 -21.93 -9.90
N ASP A 543 0.01 -23.07 -10.53
CA ASP A 543 -0.35 -23.16 -11.94
C ASP A 543 -1.80 -23.64 -12.16
N ASP A 544 -2.56 -23.73 -11.07
CA ASP A 544 -3.98 -24.06 -11.04
C ASP A 544 -4.79 -22.81 -10.64
N ILE A 545 -5.72 -22.41 -11.53
CA ILE A 545 -6.59 -21.25 -11.33
C ILE A 545 -7.82 -21.63 -10.50
N GLY A 546 -8.30 -22.88 -10.58
CA GLY A 546 -9.56 -23.30 -9.98
C GLY A 546 -9.73 -22.97 -8.49
N PRO A 547 -8.69 -23.11 -7.65
CA PRO A 547 -8.75 -22.77 -6.23
C PRO A 547 -8.78 -21.27 -5.90
N ILE A 548 -8.47 -20.38 -6.85
CA ILE A 548 -8.31 -18.93 -6.60
C ILE A 548 -9.69 -18.26 -6.59
N PRO A 549 -10.18 -17.75 -5.43
CA PRO A 549 -11.49 -17.13 -5.35
C PRO A 549 -11.41 -15.64 -5.76
N GLY A 550 -12.36 -15.19 -6.59
CA GLY A 550 -12.55 -13.76 -6.89
C GLY A 550 -13.41 -13.01 -5.87
N VAL A 551 -14.03 -13.74 -4.94
CA VAL A 551 -14.90 -13.21 -3.88
C VAL A 551 -14.65 -13.96 -2.58
N GLY A 552 -14.53 -13.25 -1.48
CA GLY A 552 -14.25 -13.80 -0.15
C GLY A 552 -15.32 -13.47 0.89
N GLU A 553 -15.20 -14.15 2.02
CA GLU A 553 -15.96 -13.92 3.24
C GLU A 553 -15.47 -12.67 3.98
N GLU A 554 -16.40 -11.92 4.55
CA GLU A 554 -16.13 -10.76 5.42
C GLU A 554 -15.19 -11.10 6.59
N ALA A 555 -15.42 -12.24 7.24
CA ALA A 555 -14.69 -12.67 8.44
C ALA A 555 -13.18 -12.89 8.18
N TYR A 556 -12.79 -13.09 6.93
CA TYR A 556 -11.42 -13.45 6.53
C TYR A 556 -10.72 -12.37 5.69
N LEU A 557 -11.23 -11.14 5.69
CA LEU A 557 -10.65 -10.01 4.93
C LEU A 557 -9.14 -9.80 5.17
N ASP A 558 -8.67 -9.91 6.42
CA ASP A 558 -7.24 -9.79 6.73
C ASP A 558 -6.41 -10.87 6.01
N ILE A 559 -6.91 -12.11 5.99
CA ILE A 559 -6.25 -13.24 5.33
C ILE A 559 -6.31 -13.08 3.81
N TRP A 560 -7.46 -12.64 3.28
CA TRP A 560 -7.60 -12.33 1.86
C TRP A 560 -6.65 -11.23 1.43
N SER A 561 -6.39 -10.21 2.26
CA SER A 561 -5.45 -9.14 1.91
C SER A 561 -4.00 -9.64 1.79
N LYS A 562 -3.67 -10.75 2.44
CA LYS A 562 -2.32 -11.34 2.44
C LYS A 562 -2.15 -12.40 1.36
N LEU A 563 -3.19 -13.17 1.05
CA LEU A 563 -3.19 -14.12 -0.06
C LEU A 563 -3.40 -13.44 -1.40
N TYR A 564 -4.27 -12.43 -1.44
CA TYR A 564 -4.71 -11.71 -2.62
C TYR A 564 -4.58 -10.20 -2.39
N PRO A 565 -3.35 -9.66 -2.31
CA PRO A 565 -3.15 -8.25 -1.97
C PRO A 565 -3.77 -7.31 -3.02
N PRO A 566 -4.21 -6.11 -2.62
CA PRO A 566 -4.76 -5.13 -3.55
C PRO A 566 -3.77 -4.82 -4.70
N ALA A 567 -4.25 -4.94 -5.94
CA ALA A 567 -3.41 -4.74 -7.12
C ALA A 567 -3.21 -3.26 -7.51
N TYR A 568 -3.44 -2.31 -6.59
CA TYR A 568 -3.48 -0.88 -6.90
C TYR A 568 -2.13 -0.35 -7.37
N ASP A 569 -1.08 -0.59 -6.60
CA ASP A 569 0.30 -0.21 -6.93
C ASP A 569 0.79 -0.93 -8.19
N PHE A 570 0.42 -2.21 -8.34
CA PHE A 570 0.76 -3.02 -9.50
C PHE A 570 0.09 -2.50 -10.79
N ALA A 571 -1.10 -1.91 -10.67
CA ALA A 571 -1.84 -1.29 -11.78
C ALA A 571 -1.44 0.17 -12.05
N GLY A 572 -0.62 0.79 -11.20
CA GLY A 572 -0.23 2.20 -11.31
C GLY A 572 -1.33 3.19 -10.91
N LEU A 573 -2.15 2.82 -9.93
CA LEU A 573 -3.14 3.70 -9.31
C LEU A 573 -2.53 4.41 -8.10
N THR A 574 -3.13 5.54 -7.74
CA THR A 574 -2.74 6.29 -6.56
C THR A 574 -3.71 5.99 -5.41
N PRO A 575 -3.27 5.97 -4.14
CA PRO A 575 -4.15 5.74 -2.99
C PRO A 575 -5.36 6.69 -2.96
N GLU A 576 -5.17 7.92 -3.45
CA GLU A 576 -6.17 8.98 -3.50
C GLU A 576 -7.33 8.68 -4.48
N THR A 577 -7.17 7.68 -5.37
CA THR A 577 -8.28 7.16 -6.18
C THR A 577 -9.39 6.58 -5.31
N PHE A 578 -9.05 5.98 -4.17
CA PHE A 578 -9.99 5.25 -3.31
C PHE A 578 -10.31 6.00 -2.00
N HIS A 579 -9.39 6.85 -1.54
CA HIS A 579 -9.51 7.53 -0.26
C HIS A 579 -9.33 9.04 -0.44
N ARG A 580 -10.41 9.79 -0.20
CA ARG A 580 -10.38 11.26 -0.24
C ARG A 580 -10.41 11.82 1.17
N GLU A 581 -9.36 12.55 1.53
CA GLU A 581 -9.25 13.20 2.83
C GLU A 581 -9.44 14.73 2.76
N GLY A 582 -9.80 15.32 3.90
CA GLY A 582 -9.95 16.76 4.06
C GLY A 582 -11.23 17.34 3.43
N LYS A 583 -11.26 18.67 3.29
CA LYS A 583 -12.42 19.40 2.78
C LYS A 583 -12.58 19.21 1.26
N PRO A 584 -13.81 19.12 0.72
CA PRO A 584 -14.06 19.16 -0.72
C PRO A 584 -13.54 20.46 -1.36
N GLY A 585 -13.19 20.40 -2.64
CA GLY A 585 -12.65 21.55 -3.38
C GLY A 585 -13.55 22.80 -3.34
N ASP A 586 -14.86 22.63 -3.54
CA ASP A 586 -15.82 23.74 -3.53
C ASP A 586 -15.94 24.40 -2.15
N GLU A 587 -15.86 23.60 -1.08
CA GLU A 587 -15.83 24.12 0.29
C GLU A 587 -14.53 24.92 0.54
N ILE A 588 -13.38 24.44 0.06
CA ILE A 588 -12.12 25.18 0.16
C ILE A 588 -12.24 26.53 -0.57
N VAL A 589 -12.80 26.55 -1.78
CA VAL A 589 -12.99 27.79 -2.54
C VAL A 589 -13.89 28.77 -1.78
N ALA A 590 -15.01 28.29 -1.20
CA ALA A 590 -15.91 29.11 -0.41
C ALA A 590 -15.22 29.67 0.86
N LEU A 591 -14.47 28.83 1.58
CA LEU A 591 -13.73 29.24 2.76
C LEU A 591 -12.63 30.24 2.43
N ARG A 592 -11.86 30.04 1.34
CA ARG A 592 -10.81 30.99 0.91
C ARG A 592 -11.37 32.40 0.72
N LYS A 593 -12.57 32.53 0.14
CA LYS A 593 -13.24 33.83 -0.04
C LYS A 593 -13.63 34.48 1.29
N LYS A 594 -13.92 33.67 2.32
CA LYS A 594 -14.37 34.12 3.64
C LYS A 594 -13.22 34.38 4.61
N THR A 595 -12.14 33.61 4.56
CA THR A 595 -11.12 33.54 5.61
C THR A 595 -9.74 34.03 5.19
N LEU A 596 -9.45 34.17 3.89
CA LEU A 596 -8.17 34.65 3.39
C LEU A 596 -8.32 35.99 2.65
N LEU A 597 -7.19 36.62 2.32
CA LEU A 597 -7.17 37.82 1.48
C LEU A 597 -7.87 37.54 0.13
N PRO A 598 -8.95 38.25 -0.23
CA PRO A 598 -9.76 37.92 -1.41
C PRO A 598 -9.05 38.09 -2.75
N ASN A 599 -7.92 38.81 -2.78
CA ASN A 599 -7.11 39.04 -3.98
C ASN A 599 -6.08 37.94 -4.26
N LEU A 600 -6.06 36.85 -3.47
CA LEU A 600 -5.26 35.66 -3.77
C LEU A 600 -5.88 34.87 -4.93
N SER A 601 -5.20 34.85 -6.07
CA SER A 601 -5.68 34.15 -7.28
C SER A 601 -5.83 32.65 -7.10
N ILE A 602 -6.78 32.06 -7.83
CA ILE A 602 -6.95 30.62 -7.98
C ILE A 602 -6.86 30.31 -9.48
N SER A 603 -5.99 29.39 -9.85
CA SER A 603 -5.78 29.01 -11.25
C SER A 603 -6.96 28.22 -11.82
N PHE A 604 -7.14 28.34 -13.14
CA PHE A 604 -8.15 27.64 -13.95
C PHE A 604 -9.61 28.02 -13.66
N ARG A 605 -10.48 27.72 -14.64
CA ARG A 605 -11.94 27.92 -14.48
C ARG A 605 -12.54 26.94 -13.47
N LYS A 606 -12.08 25.69 -13.49
CA LYS A 606 -12.38 24.66 -12.48
C LYS A 606 -11.14 24.45 -11.62
N PRO A 607 -11.11 24.97 -10.38
CA PRO A 607 -9.96 24.81 -9.48
C PRO A 607 -9.63 23.34 -9.23
N LEU A 608 -8.35 23.06 -9.00
CA LEU A 608 -7.84 21.73 -8.64
C LEU A 608 -7.44 21.73 -7.17
N LYS A 609 -7.82 20.67 -6.45
CA LYS A 609 -7.32 20.38 -5.11
C LYS A 609 -6.21 19.33 -5.24
N MET A 610 -4.97 19.79 -5.16
CA MET A 610 -3.81 18.90 -5.12
C MET A 610 -3.54 18.49 -3.68
N VAL A 611 -3.28 17.19 -3.47
CA VAL A 611 -3.01 16.61 -2.15
C VAL A 611 -1.63 15.99 -2.06
N ARG A 612 -1.02 15.65 -3.21
CA ARG A 612 0.32 15.09 -3.27
C ARG A 612 1.06 15.57 -4.52
N GLY A 613 2.38 15.64 -4.43
CA GLY A 613 3.25 15.89 -5.58
C GLY A 613 4.40 14.90 -5.59
N GLU A 614 4.77 14.43 -6.78
CA GLU A 614 5.82 13.42 -6.98
C GLU A 614 6.56 13.68 -8.30
N GLY A 615 7.83 14.06 -8.22
CA GLY A 615 8.64 14.38 -9.40
C GLY A 615 7.98 15.49 -10.22
N VAL A 616 7.59 15.19 -11.46
CA VAL A 616 6.93 16.13 -12.37
C VAL A 616 5.40 16.09 -12.29
N TRP A 617 4.83 15.34 -11.35
CA TRP A 617 3.38 15.11 -11.25
C TRP A 617 2.80 15.77 -10.00
N LEU A 618 1.61 16.36 -10.15
CA LEU A 618 0.73 16.79 -9.06
C LEU A 618 -0.52 15.93 -9.07
N ILE A 619 -0.86 15.38 -7.90
CA ILE A 619 -1.93 14.39 -7.75
C ILE A 619 -3.08 15.06 -7.01
N ALA A 620 -4.24 15.07 -7.68
CA ALA A 620 -5.46 15.62 -7.15
C ALA A 620 -6.11 14.68 -6.12
N ASP A 621 -7.06 15.21 -5.37
CA ASP A 621 -7.78 14.45 -4.33
C ASP A 621 -8.71 13.36 -4.87
N ASP A 622 -8.84 13.23 -6.19
CA ASP A 622 -9.49 12.11 -6.88
C ASP A 622 -8.49 11.05 -7.38
N GLY A 623 -7.20 11.21 -7.07
CA GLY A 623 -6.11 10.34 -7.49
C GLY A 623 -5.58 10.60 -8.89
N ARG A 624 -6.16 11.54 -9.65
CA ARG A 624 -5.66 11.86 -10.98
C ARG A 624 -4.33 12.62 -10.89
N ALA A 625 -3.34 12.13 -11.62
CA ALA A 625 -2.06 12.78 -11.79
C ALA A 625 -2.11 13.80 -12.94
N TYR A 626 -1.54 14.98 -12.70
CA TYR A 626 -1.41 16.07 -13.65
C TYR A 626 0.08 16.38 -13.87
N LEU A 627 0.52 16.40 -15.12
CA LEU A 627 1.88 16.74 -15.48
C LEU A 627 2.10 18.24 -15.24
N ASP A 628 3.04 18.59 -14.37
CA ASP A 628 3.37 19.96 -14.02
C ASP A 628 4.40 20.57 -14.97
N CYS A 629 3.89 21.39 -15.89
CA CYS A 629 4.69 22.13 -16.85
C CYS A 629 4.76 23.63 -16.52
N PHE A 630 4.53 24.04 -15.27
CA PHE A 630 4.45 25.46 -14.90
C PHE A 630 5.37 25.86 -13.73
N ASN A 631 5.44 25.02 -12.68
CA ASN A 631 6.14 25.38 -11.45
C ASN A 631 7.66 25.21 -11.58
N ASN A 632 8.41 26.31 -11.53
CA ASN A 632 9.88 26.24 -11.36
C ASN A 632 10.34 26.16 -9.91
N VAL A 633 9.43 26.33 -8.96
CA VAL A 633 9.76 26.33 -7.54
C VAL A 633 10.19 24.93 -7.12
N ALA A 634 9.44 23.91 -7.53
CA ALA A 634 9.83 22.50 -7.46
C ALA A 634 10.84 22.19 -8.58
N HIS A 635 11.98 22.85 -8.54
CA HIS A 635 13.04 22.80 -9.55
C HIS A 635 13.56 21.38 -9.84
N LEU A 636 13.71 20.56 -8.81
CA LEU A 636 14.12 19.16 -8.86
C LEU A 636 12.92 18.20 -8.92
N GLY A 637 11.71 18.73 -9.01
CA GLY A 637 10.46 17.98 -8.86
C GLY A 637 9.90 18.01 -7.43
N HIS A 638 8.62 17.66 -7.33
CA HIS A 638 7.84 17.60 -6.10
C HIS A 638 8.26 16.40 -5.25
N GLY A 639 8.29 16.58 -3.92
CA GLY A 639 8.55 15.49 -2.98
C GLY A 639 9.93 14.84 -3.12
N HIS A 640 10.95 15.58 -3.61
CA HIS A 640 12.28 15.03 -3.86
C HIS A 640 12.88 14.41 -2.57
N PRO A 641 13.19 13.10 -2.55
CA PRO A 641 13.48 12.36 -1.31
C PRO A 641 14.69 12.92 -0.56
N GLU A 642 15.79 13.23 -1.28
CA GLU A 642 16.99 13.79 -0.64
C GLU A 642 16.77 15.19 -0.03
N ILE A 643 15.83 15.98 -0.57
CA ILE A 643 15.50 17.30 -0.02
C ILE A 643 14.69 17.13 1.27
N VAL A 644 13.73 16.21 1.26
CA VAL A 644 12.93 15.86 2.45
C VAL A 644 13.84 15.33 3.57
N GLU A 645 14.77 14.43 3.24
CA GLU A 645 15.73 13.88 4.18
C GLU A 645 16.63 14.97 4.79
N VAL A 646 17.25 15.82 3.96
CA VAL A 646 18.11 16.92 4.44
C VAL A 646 17.32 17.90 5.31
N LEU A 647 16.11 18.27 4.91
CA LEU A 647 15.25 19.14 5.70
C LEU A 647 14.97 18.52 7.08
N ALA A 648 14.50 17.26 7.12
CA ALA A 648 14.16 16.58 8.36
C ALA A 648 15.38 16.41 9.28
N ARG A 649 16.51 15.98 8.72
CA ARG A 649 17.76 15.79 9.45
C ARG A 649 18.25 17.09 10.08
N GLU A 650 18.40 18.16 9.29
CA GLU A 650 18.93 19.42 9.81
C GLU A 650 17.97 20.09 10.79
N ALA A 651 16.66 20.02 10.53
CA ALA A 651 15.65 20.55 11.46
C ALA A 651 15.68 19.84 12.82
N SER A 652 15.98 18.54 12.85
CA SER A 652 16.14 17.78 14.09
C SER A 652 17.44 18.08 14.85
N ARG A 653 18.42 18.70 14.18
CA ARG A 653 19.76 19.00 14.72
C ARG A 653 19.89 20.43 15.22
N LEU A 654 19.70 21.42 14.33
CA LEU A 654 19.85 22.84 14.64
C LEU A 654 19.10 23.70 13.62
N ASN A 655 18.18 24.54 14.11
CA ASN A 655 17.47 25.51 13.27
C ASN A 655 17.31 26.84 14.03
N THR A 656 18.28 27.73 13.86
CA THR A 656 18.37 29.01 14.58
C THR A 656 18.83 30.13 13.65
N ASN A 657 18.88 31.36 14.15
CA ASN A 657 19.37 32.52 13.41
C ASN A 657 20.91 32.53 13.26
N THR A 658 21.42 33.42 12.41
CA THR A 658 22.82 33.49 11.98
C THR A 658 23.78 34.17 12.96
N ARG A 659 23.34 34.58 14.16
CA ARG A 659 24.24 35.12 15.19
C ARG A 659 25.05 34.03 15.90
N TYR A 660 24.63 32.77 15.76
CA TYR A 660 25.37 31.60 16.22
C TYR A 660 26.06 30.94 15.03
N LEU A 661 27.31 30.51 15.23
CA LEU A 661 28.12 29.96 14.16
C LEU A 661 27.65 28.55 13.75
N HIS A 662 27.66 28.28 12.45
CA HIS A 662 27.47 26.97 11.85
C HIS A 662 28.07 26.93 10.44
N ASP A 663 28.50 25.74 9.99
CA ASP A 663 29.26 25.61 8.74
C ASP A 663 28.40 25.87 7.49
N ASN A 664 27.14 25.39 7.50
CA ASN A 664 26.27 25.41 6.31
C ASN A 664 26.13 26.78 5.63
N MET A 665 26.14 27.90 6.37
CA MET A 665 25.96 29.23 5.78
C MET A 665 27.18 29.65 4.95
N VAL A 666 28.38 29.40 5.48
CA VAL A 666 29.64 29.73 4.80
C VAL A 666 29.85 28.79 3.63
N ASP A 667 29.67 27.48 3.83
CA ASP A 667 29.75 26.48 2.76
C ASP A 667 28.80 26.80 1.61
N TYR A 668 27.58 27.22 1.93
CA TYR A 668 26.61 27.58 0.91
C TYR A 668 26.98 28.86 0.16
N ALA A 669 27.46 29.88 0.88
CA ALA A 669 27.94 31.12 0.25
C ALA A 669 29.11 30.85 -0.70
N GLU A 670 30.08 30.03 -0.29
CA GLU A 670 31.23 29.66 -1.12
C GLU A 670 30.80 28.86 -2.36
N LYS A 671 29.99 27.81 -2.20
CA LYS A 671 29.52 27.01 -3.34
C LYS A 671 28.65 27.83 -4.29
N LEU A 672 27.78 28.69 -3.78
CA LEU A 672 26.95 29.56 -4.61
C LEU A 672 27.81 30.58 -5.36
N GLY A 673 28.74 31.25 -4.69
CA GLY A 673 29.66 32.20 -5.29
C GLY A 673 30.55 31.57 -6.37
N ALA A 674 30.95 30.32 -6.18
CA ALA A 674 31.72 29.56 -7.19
C ALA A 674 30.95 29.32 -8.50
N THR A 675 29.62 29.45 -8.49
CA THR A 675 28.80 29.35 -9.72
C THR A 675 28.66 30.66 -10.48
N LEU A 676 29.12 31.78 -9.92
CA LEU A 676 28.95 33.13 -10.47
C LEU A 676 30.28 33.65 -11.07
N PRO A 677 30.22 34.50 -12.11
CA PRO A 677 31.42 35.03 -12.74
C PRO A 677 32.04 36.19 -11.96
N GLY A 678 33.34 36.44 -12.20
CA GLY A 678 34.06 37.61 -11.71
C GLY A 678 34.20 37.63 -10.18
N ASP A 679 33.89 38.78 -9.58
CA ASP A 679 34.00 39.03 -8.14
C ASP A 679 32.66 39.00 -7.38
N LEU A 680 31.62 38.39 -7.97
CA LEU A 680 30.34 38.13 -7.32
C LEU A 680 30.48 37.02 -6.25
N LYS A 681 31.05 37.37 -5.10
CA LYS A 681 31.48 36.41 -4.05
C LYS A 681 30.89 36.68 -2.66
N VAL A 682 30.20 37.80 -2.45
CA VAL A 682 29.58 38.12 -1.15
C VAL A 682 28.09 37.84 -1.20
N ALA A 683 27.66 36.78 -0.50
CA ALA A 683 26.26 36.38 -0.43
C ALA A 683 25.56 36.91 0.82
N SER A 684 24.31 37.32 0.67
CA SER A 684 23.36 37.61 1.76
C SER A 684 22.10 36.78 1.55
N PHE A 685 21.66 36.08 2.59
CA PHE A 685 20.52 35.17 2.53
C PHE A 685 19.26 35.78 3.14
N VAL A 686 18.13 35.56 2.48
CA VAL A 686 16.79 36.01 2.86
C VAL A 686 15.77 34.91 2.54
N CYS A 687 14.47 35.13 2.76
CA CYS A 687 13.45 34.09 2.57
C CYS A 687 12.77 34.15 1.20
N THR A 688 12.73 35.33 0.56
CA THR A 688 12.03 35.50 -0.72
C THR A 688 12.80 36.36 -1.72
N GLY A 689 12.52 36.18 -3.02
CA GLY A 689 13.08 37.04 -4.07
C GLY A 689 12.72 38.53 -3.87
N SER A 690 11.55 38.82 -3.29
CA SER A 690 11.21 40.21 -2.91
C SER A 690 12.20 40.76 -1.89
N GLU A 691 12.53 40.03 -0.83
CA GLU A 691 13.50 40.50 0.17
C GLU A 691 14.90 40.66 -0.43
N ALA A 692 15.28 39.81 -1.39
CA ALA A 692 16.58 39.91 -2.07
C ALA A 692 16.65 41.17 -2.93
N ASN A 693 15.60 41.46 -3.70
CA ASN A 693 15.50 42.68 -4.50
C ASN A 693 15.38 43.94 -3.64
N ASP A 694 14.70 43.89 -2.49
CA ASP A 694 14.63 45.01 -1.54
C ASP A 694 16.00 45.31 -0.89
N LEU A 695 16.72 44.27 -0.47
CA LEU A 695 18.09 44.42 0.02
C LEU A 695 19.01 45.00 -1.08
N MET A 696 18.86 44.55 -2.33
CA MET A 696 19.57 45.13 -3.47
C MET A 696 19.34 46.64 -3.57
N LEU A 697 18.08 47.10 -3.51
CA LEU A 697 17.77 48.53 -3.57
C LEU A 697 18.48 49.31 -2.46
N ARG A 698 18.49 48.78 -1.24
CA ARG A 698 19.18 49.40 -0.10
C ARG A 698 20.68 49.50 -0.34
N MET A 699 21.33 48.42 -0.80
CA MET A 699 22.77 48.38 -1.06
C MET A 699 23.16 49.29 -2.23
N ALA A 700 22.39 49.28 -3.33
CA ALA A 700 22.64 50.13 -4.49
C ALA A 700 22.56 51.63 -4.13
N ARG A 701 21.55 52.02 -3.34
CA ARG A 701 21.40 53.40 -2.86
C ARG A 701 22.51 53.81 -1.90
N ALA A 702 22.93 52.92 -1.00
CA ALA A 702 24.06 53.18 -0.10
C ALA A 702 25.37 53.39 -0.88
N ARG A 703 25.62 52.59 -1.94
CA ARG A 703 26.82 52.68 -2.77
C ARG A 703 26.84 53.92 -3.68
N THR A 704 25.70 54.28 -4.26
CA THR A 704 25.61 55.34 -5.28
C THR A 704 25.20 56.70 -4.73
N GLY A 705 24.48 56.75 -3.59
CA GLY A 705 23.85 57.96 -3.07
C GLY A 705 22.65 58.45 -3.91
N ALA A 706 22.16 57.64 -4.85
CA ALA A 706 21.05 57.97 -5.74
C ALA A 706 19.79 57.15 -5.42
N LYS A 707 18.62 57.54 -5.95
CA LYS A 707 17.35 56.80 -5.77
C LYS A 707 16.69 56.35 -7.07
N ASP A 708 17.06 56.97 -8.19
CA ASP A 708 16.39 56.76 -9.47
C ASP A 708 16.68 55.37 -10.05
N MET A 709 15.64 54.61 -10.35
CA MET A 709 15.73 53.24 -10.88
C MET A 709 15.35 53.20 -12.35
N VAL A 710 16.15 52.54 -13.17
CA VAL A 710 15.78 52.21 -14.56
C VAL A 710 15.27 50.78 -14.60
N VAL A 711 14.11 50.57 -15.21
CA VAL A 711 13.42 49.26 -15.28
C VAL A 711 12.98 48.98 -16.72
N VAL A 712 12.81 47.71 -17.06
CA VAL A 712 12.25 47.30 -18.36
C VAL A 712 10.73 47.27 -18.27
N ASP A 713 10.04 47.76 -19.31
CA ASP A 713 8.58 47.71 -19.37
C ASP A 713 8.06 46.27 -19.12
N TRP A 714 6.95 46.18 -18.39
CA TRP A 714 6.27 44.97 -17.94
C TRP A 714 7.09 44.01 -17.06
N ALA A 715 8.24 44.42 -16.55
CA ALA A 715 9.03 43.63 -15.60
C ALA A 715 8.33 43.49 -14.23
N TYR A 716 8.68 42.42 -13.51
CA TYR A 716 8.19 42.15 -12.16
C TYR A 716 9.30 41.70 -11.20
N HIS A 717 9.50 42.46 -10.11
CA HIS A 717 10.61 42.26 -9.19
C HIS A 717 10.20 41.97 -7.73
N GLY A 718 8.91 41.92 -7.41
CA GLY A 718 8.46 41.53 -6.07
C GLY A 718 7.18 42.24 -5.62
N HIS A 719 6.77 41.99 -4.38
CA HIS A 719 5.50 42.48 -3.83
C HIS A 719 5.65 43.45 -2.65
N LEU A 720 6.88 43.78 -2.23
CA LEU A 720 7.09 44.84 -1.24
C LEU A 720 6.80 46.20 -1.86
N ALA A 721 6.46 47.20 -1.05
CA ALA A 721 5.94 48.49 -1.54
C ALA A 721 6.84 49.14 -2.62
N GLU A 722 8.14 49.28 -2.34
CA GLU A 722 9.09 49.83 -3.33
C GLU A 722 9.28 48.93 -4.55
N LEU A 723 9.12 47.61 -4.39
CA LEU A 723 9.20 46.67 -5.51
C LEU A 723 7.96 46.72 -6.41
N ILE A 724 6.79 47.03 -5.84
CA ILE A 724 5.59 47.35 -6.63
C ILE A 724 5.83 48.63 -7.44
N ASP A 725 6.44 49.65 -6.83
CA ASP A 725 6.76 50.92 -7.49
C ASP A 725 7.71 50.75 -8.69
N ILE A 726 8.68 49.83 -8.60
CA ILE A 726 9.63 49.52 -9.70
C ILE A 726 9.17 48.37 -10.61
N SER A 727 7.94 47.84 -10.45
CA SER A 727 7.42 46.75 -11.29
C SER A 727 6.29 47.24 -12.20
N PRO A 728 6.56 47.58 -13.47
CA PRO A 728 5.51 48.00 -14.40
C PRO A 728 4.38 47.00 -14.55
N TYR A 729 4.67 45.70 -14.44
CA TYR A 729 3.64 44.65 -14.37
C TYR A 729 2.56 44.92 -13.31
N LYS A 730 2.92 45.52 -12.17
CA LYS A 730 2.00 45.83 -11.07
C LYS A 730 1.38 47.21 -11.20
N TYR A 731 2.18 48.25 -11.38
CA TYR A 731 1.65 49.61 -11.37
C TYR A 731 0.82 49.97 -12.62
N LYS A 732 0.95 49.22 -13.72
CA LYS A 732 0.11 49.37 -14.94
C LYS A 732 -1.17 48.53 -14.92
N ARG A 733 -1.24 47.47 -14.10
CA ARG A 733 -2.44 46.63 -13.98
C ARG A 733 -3.47 47.27 -13.04
N ALA A 734 -4.69 46.73 -13.07
CA ALA A 734 -5.78 47.18 -12.21
C ALA A 734 -5.37 47.18 -10.73
N GLY A 735 -5.62 48.29 -10.03
CA GLY A 735 -5.21 48.51 -8.63
C GLY A 735 -3.83 49.13 -8.45
N GLY A 736 -3.04 49.29 -9.51
CA GLY A 736 -1.78 50.04 -9.49
C GLY A 736 -1.98 51.55 -9.43
N ALA A 737 -1.01 52.27 -8.87
CA ALA A 737 -1.03 53.74 -8.73
C ALA A 737 -0.29 54.49 -9.87
N GLY A 738 0.13 53.78 -10.91
CA GLY A 738 1.01 54.32 -11.96
C GLY A 738 2.48 54.40 -11.54
N ARG A 739 3.32 54.83 -12.48
CA ARG A 739 4.78 54.91 -12.34
C ARG A 739 5.19 56.04 -11.38
N GLN A 740 6.07 55.74 -10.42
CA GLN A 740 6.59 56.75 -9.48
C GLN A 740 7.62 57.72 -10.13
N PRO A 741 7.82 58.94 -9.59
CA PRO A 741 8.73 59.95 -10.17
C PRO A 741 10.23 59.59 -10.20
N HIS A 742 10.64 58.59 -9.44
CA HIS A 742 12.02 58.09 -9.39
C HIS A 742 12.19 56.79 -10.20
N VAL A 743 11.16 56.35 -10.92
CA VAL A 743 11.18 55.13 -11.74
C VAL A 743 11.14 55.50 -13.20
N TRP A 744 12.10 54.98 -13.96
CA TRP A 744 12.32 55.28 -15.37
C TRP A 744 12.18 54.02 -16.19
N GLU A 745 11.17 54.00 -17.05
CA GLU A 745 10.76 52.79 -17.74
C GLU A 745 11.31 52.79 -19.17
N ALA A 746 12.14 51.80 -19.48
CA ALA A 746 12.66 51.56 -20.80
C ALA A 746 11.80 50.58 -21.58
N GLN A 747 11.79 50.71 -22.90
CA GLN A 747 11.01 49.88 -23.81
C GLN A 747 11.33 48.38 -23.63
N LEU A 748 10.30 47.54 -23.65
CA LEU A 748 10.45 46.08 -23.64
C LEU A 748 11.14 45.63 -24.95
N PRO A 749 12.30 44.96 -24.88
CA PRO A 749 13.04 44.52 -26.06
C PRO A 749 12.49 43.23 -26.68
N ASP A 750 11.24 43.26 -27.15
CA ASP A 750 10.60 42.15 -27.87
C ASP A 750 10.93 42.20 -29.37
N SER A 751 11.86 41.34 -29.83
CA SER A 751 12.25 41.27 -31.24
C SER A 751 11.10 40.85 -32.17
N TYR A 752 10.13 40.05 -31.69
CA TYR A 752 8.98 39.65 -32.51
C TYR A 752 8.06 40.84 -32.81
N ARG A 753 8.04 41.86 -31.94
CA ARG A 753 7.27 43.11 -32.09
C ARG A 753 8.14 44.34 -32.32
N ALA A 754 9.39 44.17 -32.73
CA ALA A 754 10.21 45.30 -33.17
C ALA A 754 9.55 46.01 -34.37
N PRO A 755 9.74 47.34 -34.51
CA PRO A 755 9.32 48.08 -35.70
C PRO A 755 9.85 47.42 -36.98
N GLU A 756 9.01 47.36 -38.03
CA GLU A 756 9.33 46.63 -39.27
C GLU A 756 10.55 47.21 -40.01
N ASP A 757 10.88 48.47 -39.77
CA ASP A 757 12.02 49.18 -40.35
C ASP A 757 13.34 48.96 -39.59
N TRP A 758 13.33 48.22 -38.47
CA TRP A 758 14.54 47.90 -37.72
C TRP A 758 15.18 46.61 -38.26
N PRO A 759 16.46 46.62 -38.67
CA PRO A 759 17.19 45.40 -38.96
C PRO A 759 17.33 44.52 -37.72
N ALA A 760 17.16 43.21 -37.86
CA ALA A 760 17.14 42.26 -36.74
C ALA A 760 18.44 42.29 -35.92
N GLU A 761 19.58 42.46 -36.59
CA GLU A 761 20.91 42.58 -36.00
C GLU A 761 21.09 43.87 -35.16
N GLU A 762 20.27 44.91 -35.40
CA GLU A 762 20.33 46.16 -34.67
C GLU A 762 19.38 46.21 -33.47
N HIS A 763 18.47 45.24 -33.32
CA HIS A 763 17.43 45.26 -32.28
C HIS A 763 18.01 45.54 -30.88
N GLY A 764 19.08 44.84 -30.48
CA GLY A 764 19.73 45.01 -29.17
C GLY A 764 20.13 46.46 -28.90
N LYS A 765 20.87 47.05 -29.84
CA LYS A 765 21.30 48.45 -29.75
C LYS A 765 20.11 49.41 -29.76
N ARG A 766 19.15 49.22 -30.67
CA ARG A 766 17.98 50.10 -30.84
C ARG A 766 17.09 50.12 -29.60
N PHE A 767 16.84 48.95 -28.98
CA PHE A 767 16.12 48.91 -27.72
C PHE A 767 16.92 49.53 -26.56
N ALA A 768 18.25 49.35 -26.53
CA ALA A 768 19.12 49.97 -25.53
C ALA A 768 19.14 51.51 -25.62
N GLU A 769 18.87 52.11 -26.79
CA GLU A 769 18.67 53.57 -26.90
C GLU A 769 17.54 54.08 -25.99
N SER A 770 16.54 53.24 -25.68
CA SER A 770 15.51 53.60 -24.70
C SER A 770 16.09 53.79 -23.30
N ILE A 771 17.11 53.00 -22.92
CA ILE A 771 17.82 53.15 -21.64
C ILE A 771 18.58 54.48 -21.64
N ALA A 772 19.29 54.80 -22.73
CA ALA A 772 20.00 56.07 -22.88
C ALA A 772 19.04 57.28 -22.76
N ARG A 773 17.84 57.19 -23.36
CA ARG A 773 16.81 58.24 -23.20
C ARG A 773 16.36 58.42 -21.75
N GLN A 774 16.19 57.32 -21.00
CA GLN A 774 15.83 57.39 -19.58
C GLN A 774 16.96 58.02 -18.75
N VAL A 775 18.21 57.59 -18.97
CA VAL A 775 19.39 58.15 -18.30
C VAL A 775 19.56 59.65 -18.58
N GLU A 776 19.35 60.07 -19.83
CA GLU A 776 19.40 61.49 -20.19
C GLU A 776 18.30 62.30 -19.50
N ALA A 777 17.11 61.74 -19.35
CA ALA A 777 16.02 62.39 -18.64
C ALA A 777 16.31 62.51 -17.13
N ILE A 778 16.95 61.50 -16.51
CA ILE A 778 17.46 61.56 -15.14
C ILE A 778 18.48 62.69 -15.01
N ARG A 779 19.44 62.77 -15.94
CA ARG A 779 20.49 63.80 -15.95
C ARG A 779 19.92 65.21 -16.11
N LYS A 780 18.94 65.40 -17.01
CA LYS A 780 18.23 66.69 -17.17
C LYS A 780 17.48 67.11 -15.92
N ALA A 781 17.06 66.16 -15.08
CA ALA A 781 16.48 66.44 -13.77
C ALA A 781 17.52 66.73 -12.67
N GLY A 782 18.81 66.82 -13.00
CA GLY A 782 19.90 67.05 -12.04
C GLY A 782 20.17 65.85 -11.13
N ARG A 783 19.74 64.65 -11.54
CA ARG A 783 19.88 63.40 -10.77
C ARG A 783 20.79 62.42 -11.52
N LYS A 784 21.03 61.25 -10.92
CA LYS A 784 21.76 60.13 -11.54
C LYS A 784 21.07 58.81 -11.18
N PRO A 785 21.20 57.74 -11.98
CA PRO A 785 20.62 56.44 -11.65
C PRO A 785 21.31 55.79 -10.45
N ALA A 786 20.52 55.14 -9.60
CA ALA A 786 21.00 54.23 -8.57
C ALA A 786 21.33 52.86 -9.18
N ALA A 787 20.39 52.29 -9.93
CA ALA A 787 20.60 51.03 -10.63
C ALA A 787 19.63 50.85 -11.82
N PHE A 788 20.03 49.94 -12.71
CA PHE A 788 19.18 49.28 -13.69
C PHE A 788 18.94 47.83 -13.25
N ILE A 789 17.67 47.42 -13.22
CA ILE A 789 17.27 46.06 -12.91
C ILE A 789 16.47 45.44 -14.05
N ALA A 790 16.82 44.20 -14.39
CA ALA A 790 16.10 43.39 -15.35
C ALA A 790 16.08 41.93 -14.91
N GLU A 791 14.94 41.26 -15.13
CA GLU A 791 14.92 39.81 -15.30
C GLU A 791 15.80 39.49 -16.52
N SER A 792 16.74 38.54 -16.41
CA SER A 792 17.64 38.20 -17.53
C SER A 792 16.87 37.69 -18.76
N ILE A 793 15.69 37.10 -18.52
CA ILE A 793 14.68 36.78 -19.53
C ILE A 793 13.31 37.10 -18.89
N PRO A 794 12.69 38.26 -19.19
CA PRO A 794 11.45 38.67 -18.55
C PRO A 794 10.31 37.65 -18.68
N SER A 795 9.88 37.10 -17.54
CA SER A 795 8.86 36.07 -17.52
C SER A 795 7.47 36.68 -17.69
N CYS A 796 7.08 37.62 -16.81
CA CYS A 796 5.73 38.18 -16.77
C CYS A 796 5.41 39.04 -18.00
N ALA A 797 6.44 39.58 -18.67
CA ALA A 797 6.35 40.24 -19.97
C ALA A 797 6.02 39.29 -21.13
N GLY A 798 5.95 37.98 -20.86
CA GLY A 798 5.59 36.98 -21.84
C GLY A 798 6.79 36.24 -22.40
N GLN A 799 7.73 35.78 -21.55
CA GLN A 799 8.86 34.94 -21.98
C GLN A 799 9.79 35.66 -22.98
N ILE A 800 10.23 36.87 -22.65
CA ILE A 800 10.97 37.73 -23.59
C ILE A 800 12.45 37.40 -23.59
N PHE A 801 12.95 36.92 -24.72
CA PHE A 801 14.38 36.68 -24.94
C PHE A 801 15.00 37.94 -25.50
N PHE A 802 15.95 38.51 -24.76
CA PHE A 802 16.61 39.73 -25.20
C PHE A 802 17.35 39.52 -26.52
N PRO A 803 17.25 40.47 -27.47
CA PRO A 803 18.09 40.44 -28.66
C PRO A 803 19.57 40.45 -28.26
N PRO A 804 20.47 39.91 -29.10
CA PRO A 804 21.89 39.91 -28.83
C PRO A 804 22.42 41.30 -28.46
N HIS A 805 23.36 41.36 -27.51
CA HIS A 805 24.03 42.57 -27.02
C HIS A 805 23.15 43.61 -26.31
N TYR A 806 21.87 43.34 -26.04
CA TYR A 806 21.00 44.29 -25.35
C TYR A 806 21.50 44.62 -23.93
N LEU A 807 21.76 43.59 -23.10
CA LEU A 807 22.23 43.84 -21.73
C LEU A 807 23.65 44.43 -21.71
N GLU A 808 24.50 44.07 -22.67
CA GLU A 808 25.84 44.63 -22.82
C GLU A 808 25.77 46.16 -22.99
N GLU A 809 24.96 46.63 -23.95
CA GLU A 809 24.74 48.06 -24.17
C GLU A 809 24.03 48.74 -23.00
N ALA A 810 23.00 48.10 -22.43
CA ALA A 810 22.28 48.65 -21.29
C ALA A 810 23.22 48.86 -20.08
N TYR A 811 24.08 47.88 -19.78
CA TYR A 811 25.01 47.96 -18.65
C TYR A 811 26.09 49.01 -18.89
N ARG A 812 26.60 49.13 -20.13
CA ARG A 812 27.54 50.19 -20.51
C ARG A 812 26.94 51.58 -20.26
N ILE A 813 25.74 51.84 -20.77
CA ILE A 813 25.04 53.13 -20.62
C ILE A 813 24.81 53.48 -19.14
N ILE A 814 24.39 52.51 -18.33
CA ILE A 814 24.09 52.74 -16.91
C ILE A 814 25.35 53.00 -16.10
N ARG A 815 26.43 52.25 -16.36
CA ARG A 815 27.72 52.44 -15.68
C ARG A 815 28.38 53.77 -16.04
N GLU A 816 28.31 54.20 -17.30
CA GLU A 816 28.75 55.54 -17.73
C GLU A 816 28.03 56.67 -16.98
N ALA A 817 26.77 56.45 -16.59
CA ALA A 817 25.98 57.38 -15.77
C ALA A 817 26.20 57.24 -14.25
N GLY A 818 27.08 56.32 -13.82
CA GLY A 818 27.41 56.08 -12.41
C GLY A 818 26.39 55.23 -11.64
N GLY A 819 25.51 54.50 -12.34
CA GLY A 819 24.58 53.54 -11.75
C GLY A 819 25.12 52.10 -11.75
N LEU A 820 24.42 51.21 -11.05
CA LEU A 820 24.74 49.78 -10.94
C LEU A 820 23.81 48.91 -11.80
N CYS A 821 24.26 47.71 -12.15
CA CYS A 821 23.56 46.78 -13.03
C CYS A 821 23.14 45.52 -12.26
N VAL A 822 21.87 45.15 -12.36
CA VAL A 822 21.27 44.06 -11.57
C VAL A 822 20.67 43.02 -12.49
N ALA A 823 20.99 41.75 -12.24
CA ALA A 823 20.34 40.61 -12.86
C ALA A 823 19.38 39.93 -11.86
N ASP A 824 18.08 39.96 -12.15
CA ASP A 824 17.06 39.21 -11.42
C ASP A 824 16.93 37.81 -12.03
N GLU A 825 17.54 36.84 -11.36
CA GLU A 825 17.62 35.43 -11.77
C GLU A 825 16.53 34.56 -11.11
N VAL A 826 15.54 35.16 -10.44
CA VAL A 826 14.52 34.41 -9.69
C VAL A 826 13.72 33.46 -10.59
N GLN A 827 13.51 33.79 -11.87
CA GLN A 827 12.77 32.94 -12.81
C GLN A 827 13.64 31.93 -13.56
N VAL A 828 14.90 32.30 -13.84
CA VAL A 828 15.74 31.70 -14.89
C VAL A 828 17.15 31.30 -14.46
N GLY A 829 17.49 31.49 -13.18
CA GLY A 829 18.73 30.97 -12.62
C GLY A 829 18.70 29.45 -12.42
N PHE A 830 19.77 28.93 -11.81
CA PHE A 830 19.93 27.50 -11.49
C PHE A 830 19.87 26.60 -12.73
N GLY A 831 20.49 27.01 -13.83
CA GLY A 831 20.65 26.16 -15.00
C GLY A 831 19.43 26.07 -15.92
N ARG A 832 18.35 26.81 -15.63
CA ARG A 832 17.05 26.73 -16.32
C ARG A 832 17.16 26.86 -17.85
N VAL A 833 18.02 27.75 -18.32
CA VAL A 833 18.25 27.99 -19.76
C VAL A 833 19.09 26.91 -20.43
N GLY A 834 19.66 25.98 -19.66
CA GLY A 834 20.42 24.83 -20.13
C GLY A 834 21.82 25.14 -20.67
N SER A 835 22.04 26.30 -21.27
CA SER A 835 23.37 26.71 -21.76
C SER A 835 24.29 27.18 -20.63
N HIS A 836 23.74 27.85 -19.62
CA HIS A 836 24.47 28.50 -18.53
C HIS A 836 23.82 28.21 -17.17
N MET A 837 24.54 28.48 -16.08
CA MET A 837 23.96 28.41 -14.73
C MET A 837 23.05 29.62 -14.47
N TRP A 838 23.44 30.80 -14.96
CA TRP A 838 22.71 32.05 -14.83
C TRP A 838 22.39 32.62 -16.21
N ALA A 839 21.16 33.09 -16.42
CA ALA A 839 20.69 33.45 -17.75
C ALA A 839 21.33 34.74 -18.30
N PHE A 840 21.76 35.68 -17.43
CA PHE A 840 22.46 36.89 -17.87
C PHE A 840 23.75 36.57 -18.65
N GLU A 841 24.38 35.42 -18.40
CA GLU A 841 25.58 34.97 -19.10
C GLU A 841 25.36 34.78 -20.60
N THR A 842 24.11 34.51 -21.03
CA THR A 842 23.74 34.41 -22.46
C THR A 842 23.90 35.73 -23.22
N GLN A 843 24.04 36.85 -22.51
CA GLN A 843 24.28 38.18 -23.06
C GLN A 843 25.74 38.62 -22.89
N GLY A 844 26.63 37.76 -22.38
CA GLY A 844 28.05 38.05 -22.24
C GLY A 844 28.40 39.11 -21.19
N VAL A 845 27.51 39.36 -20.22
CA VAL A 845 27.68 40.41 -19.20
C VAL A 845 27.96 39.85 -17.82
N VAL A 846 28.56 40.69 -16.96
CA VAL A 846 28.68 40.45 -15.51
C VAL A 846 27.97 41.60 -14.78
N PRO A 847 26.90 41.32 -14.00
CA PRO A 847 26.19 42.34 -13.23
C PRO A 847 26.94 42.70 -11.94
N ASP A 848 26.49 43.75 -11.28
CA ASP A 848 26.99 44.19 -9.96
C ASP A 848 26.22 43.50 -8.80
N PHE A 849 24.98 43.08 -9.08
CA PHE A 849 24.15 42.27 -8.19
C PHE A 849 23.47 41.14 -8.95
N VAL A 850 23.36 39.98 -8.31
CA VAL A 850 22.49 38.88 -8.74
C VAL A 850 21.51 38.57 -7.62
N THR A 851 20.22 38.63 -7.92
CA THR A 851 19.16 38.26 -6.98
C THR A 851 18.49 36.98 -7.42
N MET A 852 18.15 36.13 -6.44
CA MET A 852 17.63 34.79 -6.70
C MET A 852 16.69 34.32 -5.59
N GLY A 853 15.82 33.38 -5.92
CA GLY A 853 14.77 32.86 -5.04
C GLY A 853 14.20 31.57 -5.64
N LYS A 854 12.88 31.38 -5.56
CA LYS A 854 12.10 30.30 -6.23
C LYS A 854 12.82 28.93 -6.27
N PRO A 855 13.58 28.55 -7.33
CA PRO A 855 14.20 27.22 -7.39
C PRO A 855 15.26 26.93 -6.32
N ILE A 856 15.86 27.97 -5.72
CA ILE A 856 17.01 27.87 -4.80
C ILE A 856 16.81 26.89 -3.63
N GLY A 857 15.57 26.74 -3.15
CA GLY A 857 15.21 25.85 -2.04
C GLY A 857 14.31 24.68 -2.43
N ASN A 858 14.09 24.43 -3.73
CA ASN A 858 13.14 23.43 -4.24
C ASN A 858 11.73 23.49 -3.59
N GLY A 859 11.24 24.68 -3.22
CA GLY A 859 9.99 24.87 -2.46
C GLY A 859 10.16 25.46 -1.07
N HIS A 860 11.32 25.26 -0.44
CA HIS A 860 11.62 25.85 0.86
C HIS A 860 11.85 27.37 0.74
N PRO A 861 11.31 28.21 1.66
CA PRO A 861 11.58 29.65 1.68
C PRO A 861 13.08 29.94 1.84
N LEU A 862 13.69 30.34 0.74
CA LEU A 862 15.09 30.72 0.62
C LEU A 862 15.23 31.64 -0.59
N ALA A 863 16.11 32.61 -0.46
CA ALA A 863 16.53 33.52 -1.50
C ALA A 863 17.91 34.08 -1.13
N ALA A 864 18.60 34.62 -2.14
CA ALA A 864 19.91 35.20 -1.93
C ALA A 864 20.09 36.44 -2.80
N LEU A 865 20.94 37.32 -2.32
CA LEU A 865 21.59 38.38 -3.08
C LEU A 865 23.08 38.10 -3.07
N VAL A 866 23.70 38.11 -4.24
CA VAL A 866 25.16 38.03 -4.37
C VAL A 866 25.68 39.29 -5.04
N THR A 867 26.75 39.86 -4.49
CA THR A 867 27.38 41.09 -4.99
C THR A 867 28.91 41.04 -4.79
N THR A 868 29.57 42.13 -5.16
CA THR A 868 31.02 42.28 -5.05
C THR A 868 31.44 42.71 -3.63
N PRO A 869 32.67 42.37 -3.19
CA PRO A 869 33.22 42.85 -1.93
C PRO A 869 33.18 44.38 -1.77
N GLU A 870 33.43 45.12 -2.85
CA GLU A 870 33.41 46.58 -2.85
C GLU A 870 32.02 47.14 -2.46
N ILE A 871 30.96 46.60 -3.08
CA ILE A 871 29.59 47.04 -2.83
C ILE A 871 29.13 46.62 -1.44
N ALA A 872 29.46 45.39 -1.01
CA ALA A 872 29.18 44.91 0.33
C ALA A 872 29.85 45.79 1.41
N GLN A 873 31.10 46.17 1.20
CA GLN A 873 31.83 47.06 2.12
C GLN A 873 31.22 48.46 2.17
N ALA A 874 30.72 48.99 1.05
CA ALA A 874 30.03 50.28 1.04
C ALA A 874 28.70 50.27 1.82
N PHE A 875 28.03 49.12 1.92
CA PHE A 875 26.82 48.96 2.73
C PHE A 875 27.14 48.81 4.23
N ASN A 876 28.34 48.37 4.59
CA ASN A 876 28.82 48.25 5.98
C ASN A 876 29.16 49.62 6.59
N ASN A 877 28.15 50.47 6.71
CA ASN A 877 28.27 51.85 7.18
C ASN A 877 28.00 52.03 8.69
N GLY A 878 27.97 50.93 9.45
CA GLY A 878 27.71 50.90 10.90
C GLY A 878 26.27 50.57 11.30
N MET A 879 25.31 50.60 10.37
CA MET A 879 23.95 50.12 10.63
C MET A 879 23.89 48.59 10.56
N GLU A 880 23.43 47.93 11.64
CA GLU A 880 23.22 46.48 11.64
C GLU A 880 22.14 46.09 10.61
N TYR A 881 22.46 45.13 9.74
CA TYR A 881 21.48 44.41 8.94
C TYR A 881 21.32 42.99 9.49
N PHE A 882 20.09 42.60 9.77
CA PHE A 882 19.77 41.28 10.30
C PHE A 882 18.44 40.78 9.75
N ASN A 883 18.42 39.52 9.29
CA ASN A 883 17.21 38.79 8.93
C ASN A 883 17.15 37.53 9.81
N THR A 884 16.12 37.41 10.65
CA THR A 884 15.99 36.33 11.64
C THR A 884 16.08 34.93 11.02
N PHE A 885 15.50 34.72 9.84
CA PHE A 885 15.45 33.42 9.17
C PHE A 885 16.45 33.30 8.02
N GLY A 886 16.88 34.42 7.45
CA GLY A 886 17.84 34.47 6.36
C GLY A 886 19.17 33.81 6.75
N GLY A 887 19.52 32.73 6.05
CA GLY A 887 20.77 32.01 6.27
C GLY A 887 20.76 30.96 7.38
N ASN A 888 19.59 30.59 7.93
CA ASN A 888 19.50 29.53 8.95
C ASN A 888 20.09 28.19 8.45
N PRO A 889 20.52 27.29 9.37
CA PRO A 889 21.20 26.05 9.00
C PRO A 889 20.41 25.13 8.07
N VAL A 890 19.09 25.05 8.24
CA VAL A 890 18.21 24.18 7.44
C VAL A 890 18.09 24.70 6.01
N SER A 891 17.80 25.99 5.84
CA SER A 891 17.72 26.61 4.51
C SER A 891 19.03 26.48 3.75
N CYS A 892 20.17 26.75 4.40
CA CYS A 892 21.49 26.64 3.74
C CYS A 892 21.82 25.20 3.34
N ALA A 893 21.50 24.21 4.18
CA ALA A 893 21.70 22.80 3.83
C ALA A 893 20.84 22.34 2.65
N ILE A 894 19.58 22.80 2.58
CA ILE A 894 18.70 22.55 1.42
C ILE A 894 19.32 23.18 0.17
N GLY A 895 19.75 24.44 0.23
CA GLY A 895 20.40 25.13 -0.89
C GLY A 895 21.66 24.42 -1.37
N LEU A 896 22.51 23.94 -0.44
CA LEU A 896 23.68 23.11 -0.75
C LEU A 896 23.30 21.84 -1.49
N LYS A 897 22.28 21.12 -1.00
CA LYS A 897 21.80 19.89 -1.63
C LYS A 897 21.20 20.15 -3.01
N VAL A 898 20.50 21.27 -3.22
CA VAL A 898 20.01 21.66 -4.55
C VAL A 898 21.15 21.87 -5.53
N LEU A 899 22.19 22.62 -5.15
CA LEU A 899 23.37 22.82 -6.02
C LEU A 899 24.08 21.51 -6.33
N GLU A 900 24.25 20.64 -5.33
CA GLU A 900 24.85 19.31 -5.48
C GLU A 900 24.09 18.47 -6.51
N ILE A 901 22.76 18.39 -6.40
CA ILE A 901 21.91 17.59 -7.30
C ILE A 901 21.95 18.14 -8.74
N ILE A 902 21.88 19.46 -8.91
CA ILE A 902 21.96 20.09 -10.24
C ILE A 902 23.23 19.65 -10.98
N GLU A 903 24.37 19.64 -10.29
CA GLU A 903 25.65 19.23 -10.86
C GLU A 903 25.74 17.72 -11.05
N ARG A 904 25.49 16.94 -9.98
CA ARG A 904 25.58 15.47 -9.96
C ARG A 904 24.72 14.84 -11.06
N ASP A 905 23.47 15.29 -11.18
CA ASP A 905 22.49 14.72 -12.11
C ASP A 905 22.49 15.44 -13.47
N ARG A 906 23.45 16.35 -13.69
CA ARG A 906 23.68 17.08 -14.96
C ARG A 906 22.42 17.78 -15.46
N LEU A 907 21.65 18.38 -14.55
CA LEU A 907 20.31 18.92 -14.84
C LEU A 907 20.33 20.07 -15.84
N ARG A 908 21.41 20.86 -15.88
CA ARG A 908 21.62 21.89 -16.91
C ARG A 908 21.70 21.27 -18.31
N HIS A 909 22.43 20.16 -18.46
CA HIS A 909 22.52 19.43 -19.73
C HIS A 909 21.17 18.81 -20.11
N ASN A 910 20.44 18.25 -19.14
CA ASN A 910 19.08 17.75 -19.39
C ASN A 910 18.17 18.87 -19.91
N ALA A 911 18.17 20.03 -19.24
CA ALA A 911 17.34 21.15 -19.64
C ALA A 911 17.64 21.64 -21.06
N LYS A 912 18.90 21.69 -21.46
CA LYS A 912 19.29 21.97 -22.85
C LYS A 912 18.73 20.91 -23.81
N THR A 913 18.98 19.63 -23.54
CA THR A 913 18.63 18.53 -24.44
C THR A 913 17.13 18.42 -24.64
N ILE A 914 16.36 18.45 -23.57
CA ILE A 914 14.89 18.36 -23.61
C ILE A 914 14.27 19.66 -24.10
N GLY A 915 14.84 20.81 -23.74
CA GLY A 915 14.44 22.11 -24.27
C GLY A 915 14.56 22.21 -25.79
N ASP A 916 15.70 21.80 -26.35
CA ASP A 916 15.92 21.78 -27.80
C ASP A 916 14.93 20.86 -28.52
N TYR A 917 14.61 19.71 -27.90
CA TYR A 917 13.60 18.78 -28.39
C TYR A 917 12.20 19.42 -28.41
N LEU A 918 11.78 20.03 -27.30
CA LEU A 918 10.49 20.73 -27.19
C LEU A 918 10.41 21.88 -28.20
N MET A 919 11.45 22.69 -28.35
CA MET A 919 11.50 23.77 -29.34
C MET A 919 11.29 23.27 -30.76
N THR A 920 11.86 22.11 -31.11
CA THR A 920 11.64 21.48 -32.42
C THR A 920 10.17 21.11 -32.62
N ARG A 921 9.57 20.41 -31.65
CA ARG A 921 8.15 20.01 -31.70
C ARG A 921 7.20 21.21 -31.75
N LEU A 922 7.46 22.24 -30.95
CA LEU A 922 6.64 23.45 -30.91
C LEU A 922 6.72 24.27 -32.22
N ARG A 923 7.89 24.32 -32.86
CA ARG A 923 8.03 24.92 -34.22
C ARG A 923 7.30 24.11 -35.28
N ASP A 924 7.25 22.79 -35.16
CA ASP A 924 6.44 21.97 -36.05
C ASP A 924 4.93 22.17 -35.82
N MET A 925 4.50 22.44 -34.58
CA MET A 925 3.13 22.91 -34.30
C MET A 925 2.87 24.28 -34.93
N GLN A 926 3.82 25.22 -34.84
CA GLN A 926 3.68 26.56 -35.45
C GLN A 926 3.36 26.46 -36.95
N LYS A 927 3.99 25.54 -37.68
CA LYS A 927 3.69 25.33 -39.11
C LYS A 927 2.25 24.89 -39.39
N ARG A 928 1.59 24.26 -38.42
CA ARG A 928 0.23 23.69 -38.55
C ARG A 928 -0.87 24.60 -38.01
N TYR A 929 -0.54 25.47 -37.04
CA TYR A 929 -1.49 26.39 -36.40
C TYR A 929 -1.06 27.84 -36.62
N GLU A 930 -1.78 28.56 -37.49
CA GLU A 930 -1.59 30.00 -37.76
C GLU A 930 -1.67 30.89 -36.50
N MET A 931 -2.36 30.43 -35.45
CA MET A 931 -2.52 31.17 -34.20
C MET A 931 -1.21 31.23 -33.41
N ILE A 932 -0.23 30.37 -33.70
CA ILE A 932 1.10 30.48 -33.10
C ILE A 932 1.89 31.50 -33.93
N GLY A 933 2.03 32.71 -33.38
CA GLY A 933 2.79 33.79 -33.99
C GLY A 933 4.29 33.59 -33.83
N ASP A 934 4.71 33.31 -32.60
CA ASP A 934 6.12 33.06 -32.27
C ASP A 934 6.30 31.88 -31.31
N VAL A 935 7.41 31.16 -31.48
CA VAL A 935 7.86 30.08 -30.59
C VAL A 935 9.18 30.49 -29.99
N ARG A 936 9.16 30.78 -28.69
CA ARG A 936 10.32 31.31 -27.96
C ARG A 936 10.68 30.41 -26.79
N GLY A 937 11.97 30.21 -26.59
CA GLY A 937 12.44 29.32 -25.53
C GLY A 937 13.95 29.07 -25.53
N MET A 938 14.48 28.81 -24.34
CA MET A 938 15.83 28.30 -24.13
C MET A 938 15.83 27.38 -22.92
N GLY A 939 16.36 26.16 -23.08
CA GLY A 939 16.27 25.13 -22.06
C GLY A 939 14.81 24.81 -21.71
N LEU A 940 14.50 24.71 -20.42
CA LEU A 940 13.14 24.41 -19.94
C LEU A 940 12.39 25.69 -19.52
N PHE A 941 12.54 26.75 -20.31
CA PHE A 941 11.84 28.03 -20.17
C PHE A 941 11.27 28.41 -21.54
N LEU A 942 9.98 28.19 -21.76
CA LEU A 942 9.36 28.14 -23.08
C LEU A 942 8.07 28.96 -23.12
N GLY A 943 7.75 29.49 -24.29
CA GLY A 943 6.55 30.30 -24.55
C GLY A 943 6.04 30.19 -25.98
N LEU A 944 4.72 30.25 -26.15
CA LEU A 944 4.06 30.41 -27.44
C LEU A 944 3.31 31.73 -27.46
N ASP A 945 3.70 32.66 -28.32
CA ASP A 945 2.98 33.93 -28.50
C ASP A 945 1.78 33.70 -29.42
N LEU A 946 0.57 33.72 -28.85
CA LEU A 946 -0.62 33.43 -29.62
C LEU A 946 -1.24 34.71 -30.19
N VAL A 947 -1.48 34.70 -31.50
CA VAL A 947 -2.01 35.82 -32.26
C VAL A 947 -3.25 35.40 -33.05
N THR A 948 -4.13 36.35 -33.34
CA THR A 948 -5.28 36.11 -34.22
C THR A 948 -4.88 36.17 -35.69
N ASP A 949 -3.83 36.92 -36.01
CA ASP A 949 -3.23 37.05 -37.33
C ASP A 949 -1.73 37.36 -37.20
N ARG A 950 -0.89 36.68 -38.00
CA ARG A 950 0.57 36.78 -37.92
C ARG A 950 1.12 38.11 -38.43
N LYS A 951 0.39 38.79 -39.31
CA LYS A 951 0.84 40.08 -39.86
C LYS A 951 0.59 41.21 -38.88
N SER A 952 -0.64 41.35 -38.41
CA SER A 952 -1.03 42.36 -37.42
C SER A 952 -0.49 42.05 -36.02
N LYS A 953 -0.16 40.79 -35.73
CA LYS A 953 0.33 40.30 -34.42
C LYS A 953 -0.65 40.60 -33.28
N ALA A 954 -1.94 40.77 -33.60
CA ALA A 954 -2.99 41.04 -32.64
C ALA A 954 -3.16 39.86 -31.67
N TYR A 955 -3.31 40.15 -30.37
CA TYR A 955 -3.23 39.17 -29.30
C TYR A 955 -4.45 38.22 -29.26
N ALA A 956 -4.21 36.91 -29.16
CA ALA A 956 -5.27 35.89 -29.07
C ALA A 956 -5.53 35.43 -27.62
N THR A 957 -5.88 36.36 -26.73
CA THR A 957 -6.09 36.12 -25.29
C THR A 957 -7.11 35.01 -24.99
N ASP A 958 -8.29 35.08 -25.61
CA ASP A 958 -9.36 34.08 -25.36
C ASP A 958 -8.97 32.69 -25.84
N PHE A 959 -8.23 32.62 -26.95
CA PHE A 959 -7.72 31.36 -27.48
C PHE A 959 -6.66 30.75 -26.55
N ALA A 960 -5.72 31.56 -26.05
CA ALA A 960 -4.73 31.11 -25.06
C ALA A 960 -5.40 30.60 -23.77
N ASN A 961 -6.39 31.32 -23.24
CA ASN A 961 -7.15 30.88 -22.08
C ASN A 961 -7.87 29.54 -22.31
N ARG A 962 -8.42 29.34 -23.52
CA ARG A 962 -9.08 28.10 -23.92
C ARG A 962 -8.09 26.94 -23.97
N VAL A 963 -6.96 27.11 -24.64
CA VAL A 963 -5.89 26.10 -24.74
C VAL A 963 -5.41 25.65 -23.37
N VAL A 964 -5.14 26.57 -22.45
CA VAL A 964 -4.67 26.22 -21.09
C VAL A 964 -5.70 25.42 -20.30
N ASN A 965 -7.00 25.74 -20.41
CA ASN A 965 -8.04 24.97 -19.71
C ASN A 965 -8.28 23.59 -20.34
N LEU A 966 -8.15 23.46 -21.67
CA LEU A 966 -8.23 22.17 -22.37
C LEU A 966 -7.03 21.27 -22.01
N ALA A 967 -5.81 21.82 -22.00
CA ALA A 967 -4.62 21.08 -21.55
C ALA A 967 -4.79 20.56 -20.11
N ARG A 968 -5.37 21.39 -19.22
CA ARG A 968 -5.70 20.99 -17.85
C ARG A 968 -6.76 19.87 -17.81
N GLU A 969 -7.79 19.91 -18.66
CA GLU A 969 -8.76 18.80 -18.78
C GLU A 969 -8.10 17.48 -19.15
N ASP A 970 -7.03 17.54 -19.95
CA ASP A 970 -6.29 16.39 -20.46
C ASP A 970 -5.05 16.05 -19.61
N GLY A 971 -4.90 16.70 -18.45
CA GLY A 971 -3.94 16.31 -17.41
C GLY A 971 -2.60 17.03 -17.47
N VAL A 972 -2.47 18.15 -18.17
CA VAL A 972 -1.23 18.94 -18.25
C VAL A 972 -1.46 20.35 -17.71
N LEU A 973 -0.60 20.80 -16.80
CA LEU A 973 -0.69 22.11 -16.16
C LEU A 973 0.29 23.08 -16.82
N ILE A 974 -0.28 24.06 -17.52
CA ILE A 974 0.41 25.19 -18.14
C ILE A 974 -0.31 26.48 -17.73
N GLY A 975 0.26 27.64 -18.07
CA GLY A 975 -0.34 28.93 -17.75
C GLY A 975 -0.26 29.92 -18.89
N THR A 976 -0.79 31.13 -18.66
CA THR A 976 -0.59 32.27 -19.55
C THR A 976 0.21 33.38 -18.87
N ASP A 977 0.90 34.19 -19.66
CA ASP A 977 1.62 35.39 -19.23
C ASP A 977 1.56 36.45 -20.36
N GLY A 978 2.25 37.57 -20.15
CA GLY A 978 2.33 38.69 -21.08
C GLY A 978 1.36 39.82 -20.74
N PRO A 979 1.45 40.96 -21.45
CA PRO A 979 0.57 42.10 -21.17
C PRO A 979 -0.91 41.85 -21.42
N TYR A 980 -1.19 40.90 -22.32
CA TYR A 980 -2.54 40.53 -22.74
C TYR A 980 -2.88 39.07 -22.42
N ASP A 981 -2.11 38.42 -21.55
CA ASP A 981 -2.31 37.03 -21.14
C ASP A 981 -2.46 36.04 -22.34
N ASN A 982 -1.83 36.35 -23.47
CA ASN A 982 -1.90 35.58 -24.73
C ASN A 982 -0.70 34.63 -24.94
N VAL A 983 0.28 34.65 -24.04
CA VAL A 983 1.50 33.83 -24.16
C VAL A 983 1.32 32.57 -23.36
N VAL A 984 1.22 31.41 -24.01
CA VAL A 984 1.18 30.12 -23.31
C VAL A 984 2.57 29.83 -22.77
N LYS A 985 2.67 29.70 -21.44
CA LYS A 985 3.91 29.55 -20.70
C LYS A 985 4.11 28.12 -20.25
N MET A 986 5.32 27.60 -20.49
CA MET A 986 5.76 26.29 -20.03
C MET A 986 7.14 26.39 -19.39
N ARG A 987 7.26 25.82 -18.20
CA ARG A 987 8.48 25.80 -17.40
C ARG A 987 8.47 24.62 -16.39
N PRO A 988 8.61 23.38 -16.89
CA PRO A 988 8.56 22.17 -16.05
C PRO A 988 9.73 22.08 -15.06
N ALA A 989 9.76 21.08 -14.17
CA ALA A 989 10.96 20.81 -13.36
C ALA A 989 12.18 20.47 -14.23
N MET A 990 13.40 20.60 -13.71
CA MET A 990 14.64 20.30 -14.44
C MET A 990 14.87 18.82 -14.72
N ILE A 991 14.13 17.95 -14.03
CA ILE A 991 14.16 16.48 -14.18
C ILE A 991 13.24 15.98 -15.31
N PHE A 992 12.61 16.89 -16.07
CA PHE A 992 11.69 16.55 -17.16
C PHE A 992 12.38 15.67 -18.19
N THR A 993 11.76 14.57 -18.61
CA THR A 993 12.33 13.64 -19.60
C THR A 993 11.67 13.80 -20.96
N ARG A 994 12.17 13.07 -21.95
CA ARG A 994 11.58 13.02 -23.29
C ARG A 994 10.14 12.49 -23.26
N ARG A 995 9.82 11.52 -22.39
CA ARG A 995 8.47 10.96 -22.29
C ARG A 995 7.46 12.01 -21.85
N GLU A 996 7.80 12.84 -20.88
CA GLU A 996 6.91 13.93 -20.47
C GLU A 996 6.84 15.06 -21.51
N ALA A 997 7.93 15.31 -22.23
CA ALA A 997 7.93 16.23 -23.37
C ALA A 997 6.99 15.77 -24.49
N ASP A 998 6.98 14.47 -24.80
CA ASP A 998 6.04 13.88 -25.76
C ASP A 998 4.59 14.09 -25.30
N LEU A 999 4.28 13.75 -24.04
CA LEU A 999 2.94 13.95 -23.47
C LEU A 999 2.50 15.42 -23.50
N LEU A 1000 3.38 16.36 -23.12
CA LEU A 1000 3.10 17.80 -23.19
C LEU A 1000 2.76 18.22 -24.62
N CYS A 1001 3.58 17.84 -25.60
CA CYS A 1001 3.36 18.21 -27.00
C CYS A 1001 2.07 17.61 -27.55
N ASP A 1002 1.78 16.34 -27.24
CA ASP A 1002 0.59 15.65 -27.74
C ASP A 1002 -0.71 16.26 -27.16
N VAL A 1003 -0.70 16.60 -25.86
CA VAL A 1003 -1.83 17.28 -25.21
C VAL A 1003 -2.00 18.70 -25.74
N LEU A 1004 -0.90 19.44 -25.95
CA LEU A 1004 -0.98 20.74 -26.60
C LEU A 1004 -1.58 20.63 -28.00
N ASP A 1005 -1.14 19.67 -28.81
CA ASP A 1005 -1.66 19.46 -30.16
C ASP A 1005 -3.19 19.25 -30.17
N GLN A 1006 -3.67 18.38 -29.27
CA GLN A 1006 -5.09 18.12 -29.08
C GLN A 1006 -5.84 19.36 -28.59
N ALA A 1007 -5.27 20.11 -27.63
CA ALA A 1007 -5.86 21.32 -27.09
C ALA A 1007 -5.99 22.42 -28.17
N PHE A 1008 -4.98 22.59 -29.03
CA PHE A 1008 -5.02 23.53 -30.16
C PHE A 1008 -6.07 23.09 -31.19
N ALA A 1009 -6.09 21.81 -31.59
CA ALA A 1009 -7.09 21.29 -32.52
C ALA A 1009 -8.53 21.51 -32.00
N ARG A 1010 -8.79 21.19 -30.73
CA ARG A 1010 -10.10 21.40 -30.07
C ARG A 1010 -10.44 22.89 -29.95
N ALA A 1011 -9.46 23.74 -29.62
CA ALA A 1011 -9.66 25.17 -29.48
C ALA A 1011 -10.03 25.84 -30.82
N SER A 1012 -9.37 25.43 -31.91
CA SER A 1012 -9.63 25.91 -33.26
C SER A 1012 -10.95 25.43 -33.84
N ALA A 1013 -11.40 24.21 -33.54
CA ALA A 1013 -12.70 23.70 -34.01
C ALA A 1013 -13.91 24.39 -33.37
N ALA A 1014 -13.71 25.02 -32.21
CA ALA A 1014 -14.74 25.75 -31.47
C ALA A 1014 -14.67 27.28 -31.69
N ALA A 1015 -13.80 27.76 -32.58
CA ALA A 1015 -13.69 29.15 -33.00
C ALA A 1015 -14.36 29.30 -34.38
#